data_AF-A0A061B8B8-F1
#
_entry.id   AF-A0A061B8B8-F1
#
_cell.length_a   1.000
_cell.length_b   1.000
_cell.length_c   1.000
_cell.angle_alpha   90.00
_cell.angle_beta   90.00
_cell.angle_gamma   90.00
#
_symmetry.space_group_name_H-M   'P 1'
#
loop_
_entity.id
_entity.type
_entity.pdbx_description
1 polymer ?
#
loop_
_entity_poly.entity_id
_entity_poly.type
_entity_poly.pdbx_seq_one_letter_code
_entity_poly.pdbx_strand_id
1 'polypeptide(L)'
;MSNGGISNGEAAKGNALSVVIPIGGVGSRFAKEGYRFPKPLINIAGRAMLFWIIDRLELTENDSLFIAISEMVNDEFHLDSQLRREYPHLNVKLIPLRFDTRGAAETLFIVAQSMTDDELQRRTVSLDCDTIYFPEARLLSRIRTLPPHHGATVVFDDAGDPPVFSYVETDSRNRIVDIKEKIAISRHANTGAYVFPDGFSIRQRCAAFLDQPLKSLALGEYYTSSLIADMIGAGFTFVALPIPNSSFACVGTPPQLNDFLKTISQKQDLVKRRRFCWDLDSLVTPPCVFGDYRTVKPIRRNIELVRQLHAAGHCIIISTSRGMQQRDGNVNAAVADNAAVTLATLAKLQIPYDEIQFGKPYAHCYVDSRAVNSLLDTQKEIGWYAASGASRWSGKGSVGGMLVPRSFNAVQVIENAVVKSSTSEAILGEIYFFSRIPTDIKDVFPTINTLNFVPSTQSFSLTMQRVHGVTFSHLLVGRALTVGRLEKYLAALSRIHSSNGIVDDHTSVPPSLASRLNALGESPSRNIDIYANYAAKVSERYKAFLPVYLDLGDDHEAIASRLLAFLHDFEADDRAQAAHVIHGDPVFSNALFTKDNTVVFIDVRGRQGDVLTLRGDALYDLAKVYQSLQGYDFALLADPLSAQTAELVDLVSPVDRRLLQDLQSVFWAFVKKHYTVDRRGLILITASLLFSLIPLHDPPMRPLFYKMCKAVMAQVREG
;
A
#
# COMPACT_ATOMS: atom_id res chain seq x y z
N MET A 1 53.06 -29.77 1.76
CA MET A 1 52.67 -28.35 1.64
C MET A 1 51.79 -28.21 0.42
N SER A 2 50.50 -27.94 0.62
CA SER A 2 49.63 -27.31 -0.37
C SER A 2 48.39 -26.82 0.38
N ASN A 3 48.46 -25.57 0.83
CA ASN A 3 47.33 -24.82 1.36
C ASN A 3 46.30 -24.65 0.24
N GLY A 4 45.17 -25.34 0.34
CA GLY A 4 43.98 -25.02 -0.44
C GLY A 4 43.36 -23.75 0.12
N GLY A 5 43.51 -22.64 -0.60
CA GLY A 5 42.84 -21.39 -0.30
C GLY A 5 41.33 -21.56 -0.41
N ILE A 6 40.64 -21.44 0.73
CA ILE A 6 39.20 -21.19 0.76
C ILE A 6 39.00 -19.81 0.13
N SER A 7 38.15 -19.75 -0.89
CA SER A 7 37.89 -18.53 -1.65
C SER A 7 37.27 -17.45 -0.74
N ASN A 8 37.75 -16.21 -0.86
CA ASN A 8 37.23 -15.04 -0.14
C ASN A 8 35.74 -14.71 -0.45
N GLY A 9 35.10 -15.42 -1.38
CA GLY A 9 33.71 -15.18 -1.79
C GLY A 9 32.66 -15.84 -0.90
N GLU A 10 32.95 -16.99 -0.27
CA GLU A 10 31.99 -17.67 0.61
C GLU A 10 31.97 -17.09 2.04
N ALA A 11 33.11 -16.63 2.54
CA ALA A 11 33.19 -15.99 3.86
C ALA A 11 32.47 -14.62 3.92
N ALA A 12 32.37 -13.91 2.78
CA ALA A 12 31.68 -12.63 2.70
C ALA A 12 30.14 -12.75 2.76
N LYS A 13 29.56 -13.88 2.31
CA LYS A 13 28.11 -14.09 2.30
C LYS A 13 27.50 -14.29 3.70
N GLY A 14 28.26 -14.80 4.66
CA GLY A 14 27.78 -15.08 6.02
C GLY A 14 27.47 -13.85 6.88
N ASN A 15 27.67 -12.63 6.36
CA ASN A 15 27.58 -11.38 7.14
C ASN A 15 26.55 -10.36 6.59
N ALA A 16 25.89 -10.68 5.47
CA ALA A 16 24.90 -9.82 4.82
C ALA A 16 23.55 -9.87 5.55
N LEU A 17 22.93 -8.71 5.75
CA LEU A 17 21.62 -8.55 6.38
C LEU A 17 20.57 -8.08 5.39
N SER A 18 19.32 -8.46 5.64
CA SER A 18 18.14 -7.79 5.08
C SER A 18 17.57 -6.85 6.13
N VAL A 19 17.72 -5.55 5.96
CA VAL A 19 17.18 -4.54 6.88
C VAL A 19 15.86 -4.03 6.33
N VAL A 20 14.81 -4.01 7.13
CA VAL A 20 13.45 -3.64 6.75
C VAL A 20 13.00 -2.47 7.62
N ILE A 21 12.50 -1.41 7.00
CA ILE A 21 11.83 -0.29 7.67
C ILE A 21 10.37 -0.29 7.24
N PRO A 22 9.45 -0.88 8.04
CA PRO A 22 8.02 -0.89 7.72
C PRO A 22 7.35 0.44 8.08
N ILE A 23 6.79 1.10 7.07
CA ILE A 23 6.10 2.40 7.18
C ILE A 23 4.64 2.24 6.69
N GLY A 24 3.89 1.36 7.35
CA GLY A 24 2.51 1.04 6.99
C GLY A 24 1.43 1.94 7.61
N GLY A 25 1.79 2.84 8.53
CA GLY A 25 0.85 3.67 9.28
C GLY A 25 0.71 5.11 8.76
N VAL A 26 -0.50 5.65 8.83
CA VAL A 26 -0.87 7.01 8.34
C VAL A 26 -0.22 8.15 9.16
N GLY A 27 0.33 7.88 10.34
CA GLY A 27 1.02 8.91 11.15
C GLY A 27 0.11 10.03 11.68
N SER A 28 -1.18 9.74 11.91
CA SER A 28 -2.22 10.73 12.20
C SER A 28 -1.96 11.64 13.42
N ARG A 29 -1.14 11.22 14.38
CA ARG A 29 -0.77 12.02 15.57
C ARG A 29 -0.03 13.31 15.18
N PHE A 30 0.87 13.24 14.20
CA PHE A 30 1.62 14.41 13.75
C PHE A 30 0.75 15.37 12.94
N ALA A 31 -0.12 14.85 12.07
CA ALA A 31 -1.08 15.66 11.31
C ALA A 31 -2.00 16.47 12.24
N LYS A 32 -2.48 15.88 13.35
CA LYS A 32 -3.29 16.58 14.37
C LYS A 32 -2.55 17.74 15.03
N GLU A 33 -1.24 17.65 15.18
CA GLU A 33 -0.37 18.71 15.71
C GLU A 33 0.10 19.70 14.62
N GLY A 34 -0.43 19.61 13.41
CA GLY A 34 -0.15 20.56 12.32
C GLY A 34 1.16 20.32 11.56
N TYR A 35 1.76 19.13 11.67
CA TYR A 35 2.85 18.74 10.77
C TYR A 35 2.29 18.42 9.38
N ARG A 36 2.94 18.95 8.34
CA ARG A 36 2.49 18.83 6.94
C ARG A 36 3.00 17.57 6.26
N PHE A 37 4.23 17.17 6.57
CA PHE A 37 4.83 15.97 6.00
C PHE A 37 4.36 14.71 6.72
N PRO A 38 4.22 13.57 6.01
CA PRO A 38 4.00 12.29 6.66
C PRO A 38 5.20 11.97 7.56
N LYS A 39 4.96 11.22 8.64
CA LYS A 39 5.93 10.91 9.70
C LYS A 39 7.38 10.65 9.23
N PRO A 40 7.66 9.71 8.28
CA PRO A 40 9.04 9.44 7.84
C PRO A 40 9.74 10.63 7.17
N LEU A 41 8.97 11.60 6.67
CA LEU A 41 9.46 12.80 5.97
C LEU A 41 9.45 14.05 6.86
N ILE A 42 9.06 13.93 8.14
CA ILE A 42 9.17 15.04 9.09
C ILE A 42 10.64 15.36 9.29
N ASN A 43 10.99 16.64 9.15
CA ASN A 43 12.36 17.10 9.30
C ASN A 43 12.80 17.09 10.76
N ILE A 44 14.06 16.73 10.94
CA ILE A 44 14.86 16.86 12.16
C ILE A 44 16.11 17.63 11.73
N ALA A 45 16.23 18.90 12.13
CA ALA A 45 17.28 19.82 11.71
C ALA A 45 17.54 19.83 10.18
N GLY A 46 16.47 19.95 9.39
CA GLY A 46 16.51 20.06 7.93
C GLY A 46 16.77 18.75 7.18
N ARG A 47 16.77 17.59 7.86
CA ARG A 47 16.80 16.26 7.22
C ARG A 47 15.62 15.42 7.70
N ALA A 48 14.94 14.76 6.78
CA ALA A 48 13.79 13.91 7.09
C ALA A 48 14.17 12.72 8.00
N MET A 49 13.24 12.34 8.89
CA MET A 49 13.38 11.29 9.89
C MET A 49 13.91 9.97 9.33
N LEU A 50 13.37 9.52 8.19
CA LEU A 50 13.83 8.29 7.52
C LEU A 50 15.32 8.33 7.16
N PHE A 51 15.80 9.45 6.61
CA PHE A 51 17.21 9.61 6.26
C PHE A 51 18.11 9.76 7.49
N TRP A 52 17.57 10.23 8.62
CA TRP A 52 18.28 10.19 9.90
C TRP A 52 18.54 8.76 10.37
N ILE A 53 17.55 7.88 10.21
CA ILE A 53 17.69 6.47 10.56
C ILE A 53 18.76 5.84 9.66
N ILE A 54 18.61 5.95 8.34
CA ILE A 54 19.54 5.33 7.37
C ILE A 54 20.98 5.84 7.56
N ASP A 55 21.17 7.16 7.74
CA ASP A 55 22.49 7.78 7.93
C ASP A 55 23.28 7.22 9.13
N ARG A 56 22.59 6.61 10.09
CA ARG A 56 23.18 6.12 11.34
C ARG A 56 23.29 4.60 11.40
N LEU A 57 22.74 3.90 10.42
CA LEU A 57 22.90 2.45 10.31
C LEU A 57 24.25 2.11 9.69
N GLU A 58 24.89 1.09 10.24
CA GLU A 58 26.16 0.53 9.76
C GLU A 58 25.91 -0.43 8.56
N LEU A 59 25.22 0.08 7.54
CA LEU A 59 24.92 -0.65 6.32
C LEU A 59 26.18 -0.78 5.45
N THR A 60 26.30 -1.94 4.82
CA THR A 60 27.35 -2.27 3.85
C THR A 60 26.73 -2.51 2.48
N GLU A 61 27.55 -2.53 1.42
CA GLU A 61 27.11 -2.84 0.06
C GLU A 61 26.49 -4.24 -0.11
N ASN A 62 26.80 -5.16 0.80
CA ASN A 62 26.25 -6.52 0.81
C ASN A 62 24.88 -6.59 1.49
N ASP A 63 24.52 -5.59 2.29
CA ASP A 63 23.21 -5.53 2.93
C ASP A 63 22.13 -5.10 1.93
N SER A 64 20.88 -5.44 2.22
CA SER A 64 19.73 -5.01 1.42
C SER A 64 18.75 -4.28 2.30
N LEU A 65 18.46 -3.03 1.95
CA LEU A 65 17.56 -2.15 2.70
C LEU A 65 16.20 -2.10 2.02
N PHE A 66 15.19 -2.67 2.67
CA PHE A 66 13.81 -2.63 2.25
C PHE A 66 13.06 -1.53 2.99
N ILE A 67 12.41 -0.64 2.27
CA ILE A 67 11.56 0.41 2.85
C ILE A 67 10.15 0.19 2.33
N ALA A 68 9.27 -0.30 3.18
CA ALA A 68 7.86 -0.47 2.82
C ALA A 68 7.09 0.80 3.18
N ILE A 69 6.45 1.44 2.20
CA ILE A 69 5.78 2.72 2.39
C ILE A 69 4.54 2.81 1.49
N SER A 70 3.53 3.57 1.90
CA SER A 70 2.35 3.86 1.07
C SER A 70 2.75 4.31 -0.35
N GLU A 71 2.13 3.68 -1.35
CA GLU A 71 2.32 4.03 -2.77
C GLU A 71 2.05 5.52 -3.01
N MET A 72 0.95 6.04 -2.46
CA MET A 72 0.59 7.47 -2.55
C MET A 72 1.69 8.40 -2.00
N VAL A 73 2.30 8.04 -0.86
CA VAL A 73 3.39 8.84 -0.26
C VAL A 73 4.64 8.77 -1.14
N ASN A 74 4.97 7.60 -1.68
CA ASN A 74 6.10 7.50 -2.59
C ASN A 74 5.87 8.33 -3.86
N ASP A 75 4.68 8.29 -4.44
CA ASP A 75 4.36 9.00 -5.69
C ASP A 75 4.34 10.51 -5.49
N GLU A 76 3.80 10.99 -4.36
CA GLU A 76 3.77 12.43 -4.04
C GLU A 76 5.18 13.01 -3.78
N PHE A 77 6.04 12.25 -3.08
CA PHE A 77 7.35 12.75 -2.65
C PHE A 77 8.53 12.22 -3.47
N HIS A 78 8.29 11.34 -4.44
CA HIS A 78 9.29 10.66 -5.26
C HIS A 78 10.44 10.04 -4.44
N LEU A 79 10.09 9.37 -3.34
CA LEU A 79 11.05 8.91 -2.34
C LEU A 79 12.10 7.96 -2.92
N ASP A 80 11.69 7.08 -3.83
CA ASP A 80 12.59 6.19 -4.56
C ASP A 80 13.74 6.94 -5.26
N SER A 81 13.43 8.03 -5.96
CA SER A 81 14.45 8.87 -6.63
C SER A 81 15.38 9.56 -5.63
N GLN A 82 14.85 9.98 -4.48
CA GLN A 82 15.65 10.59 -3.42
C GLN A 82 16.62 9.58 -2.80
N LEU A 83 16.16 8.36 -2.50
CA LEU A 83 16.97 7.29 -1.92
C LEU A 83 18.11 6.87 -2.85
N ARG A 84 17.83 6.64 -4.14
CA ARG A 84 18.86 6.30 -5.14
C ARG A 84 19.94 7.38 -5.25
N ARG A 85 19.55 8.65 -5.16
CA ARG A 85 20.49 9.79 -5.22
C ARG A 85 21.35 9.91 -3.96
N GLU A 86 20.75 9.75 -2.78
CA GLU A 86 21.46 9.93 -1.50
C GLU A 86 22.32 8.72 -1.13
N TYR A 87 21.90 7.51 -1.51
CA TYR A 87 22.57 6.25 -1.16
C TYR A 87 22.88 5.37 -2.39
N PRO A 88 23.64 5.86 -3.39
CA PRO A 88 23.89 5.14 -4.64
C PRO A 88 24.70 3.85 -4.48
N HIS A 89 25.38 3.68 -3.34
CA HIS A 89 26.21 2.52 -3.01
C HIS A 89 25.45 1.44 -2.21
N LEU A 90 24.21 1.72 -1.77
CA LEU A 90 23.40 0.78 -1.03
C LEU A 90 22.38 0.11 -1.94
N ASN A 91 22.13 -1.18 -1.72
CA ASN A 91 21.00 -1.88 -2.35
C ASN A 91 19.71 -1.51 -1.63
N VAL A 92 19.08 -0.40 -2.03
CA VAL A 92 17.81 0.08 -1.46
C VAL A 92 16.65 -0.36 -2.35
N LYS A 93 15.63 -0.98 -1.74
CA LYS A 93 14.40 -1.46 -2.38
C LYS A 93 13.19 -0.83 -1.72
N LEU A 94 12.46 -0.01 -2.47
CA LEU A 94 11.20 0.55 -2.00
C LEU A 94 10.05 -0.42 -2.33
N ILE A 95 9.25 -0.78 -1.33
CA ILE A 95 8.12 -1.69 -1.46
C ILE A 95 6.83 -0.88 -1.30
N PRO A 96 6.08 -0.62 -2.39
CA PRO A 96 4.86 0.18 -2.32
C PRO A 96 3.74 -0.60 -1.61
N LEU A 97 3.13 0.03 -0.61
CA LEU A 97 1.94 -0.47 0.07
C LEU A 97 0.70 0.15 -0.58
N ARG A 98 -0.08 -0.70 -1.25
CA ARG A 98 -1.27 -0.31 -2.03
C ARG A 98 -2.54 -0.14 -1.20
N PHE A 99 -2.47 -0.44 0.09
CA PHE A 99 -3.55 -0.29 1.06
C PHE A 99 -2.96 -0.19 2.47
N ASP A 100 -3.77 0.30 3.41
CA ASP A 100 -3.39 0.36 4.82
C ASP A 100 -3.29 -1.06 5.40
N THR A 101 -2.08 -1.47 5.74
CA THR A 101 -1.83 -2.77 6.39
C THR A 101 -2.40 -2.81 7.80
N ARG A 102 -2.80 -4.00 8.26
CA ARG A 102 -3.43 -4.24 9.57
C ARG A 102 -2.44 -4.38 10.72
N GLY A 103 -1.22 -3.91 10.53
CA GLY A 103 -0.13 -3.95 11.49
C GLY A 103 1.22 -4.24 10.83
N ALA A 104 2.31 -4.00 11.58
CA ALA A 104 3.67 -4.16 11.10
C ALA A 104 3.99 -5.59 10.63
N ALA A 105 3.36 -6.62 11.19
CA ALA A 105 3.58 -8.00 10.73
C ALA A 105 3.01 -8.24 9.31
N GLU A 106 1.91 -7.58 8.93
CA GLU A 106 1.39 -7.63 7.56
C GLU A 106 2.32 -6.87 6.60
N THR A 107 2.88 -5.73 7.03
CA THR A 107 3.92 -5.03 6.26
C THR A 107 5.16 -5.91 6.06
N LEU A 108 5.62 -6.61 7.12
CA LEU A 108 6.74 -7.53 7.04
C LEU A 108 6.47 -8.70 6.11
N PHE A 109 5.25 -9.22 6.09
CA PHE A 109 4.85 -10.26 5.14
C PHE A 109 5.00 -9.79 3.69
N ILE A 110 4.49 -8.59 3.36
CA ILE A 110 4.59 -8.01 2.01
C ILE A 110 6.06 -7.82 1.60
N VAL A 111 6.91 -7.38 2.53
CA VAL A 111 8.35 -7.24 2.28
C VAL A 111 9.00 -8.61 2.06
N ALA A 112 8.74 -9.59 2.91
CA ALA A 112 9.29 -10.93 2.78
C ALA A 112 8.83 -11.61 1.48
N GLN A 113 7.58 -11.39 1.07
CA GLN A 113 7.07 -11.82 -0.24
C GLN A 113 7.79 -11.15 -1.42
N SER A 114 8.41 -10.00 -1.20
CA SER A 114 9.16 -9.24 -2.20
C SER A 114 10.66 -9.58 -2.25
N MET A 115 11.14 -10.43 -1.34
CA MET A 115 12.54 -10.83 -1.26
C MET A 115 12.88 -11.87 -2.34
N THR A 116 14.11 -11.80 -2.84
CA THR A 116 14.70 -12.87 -3.65
C THR A 116 15.02 -14.10 -2.80
N ASP A 117 15.28 -15.25 -3.43
CA ASP A 117 15.63 -16.49 -2.70
C ASP A 117 16.88 -16.33 -1.83
N ASP A 118 17.87 -15.56 -2.30
CA ASP A 118 19.09 -15.28 -1.53
C ASP A 118 18.78 -14.39 -0.32
N GLU A 119 17.96 -13.34 -0.48
CA GLU A 119 17.55 -12.46 0.62
C GLU A 119 16.67 -13.17 1.65
N LEU A 120 15.82 -14.11 1.23
CA LEU A 120 15.00 -14.93 2.13
C LEU A 120 15.85 -15.80 3.06
N GLN A 121 17.09 -16.15 2.69
CA GLN A 121 17.99 -16.93 3.53
C GLN A 121 18.79 -16.05 4.52
N ARG A 122 18.76 -14.72 4.36
CA ARG A 122 19.54 -13.80 5.20
C ARG A 122 18.79 -13.45 6.47
N ARG A 123 19.56 -13.26 7.54
CA ARG A 123 19.06 -12.67 8.80
C ARG A 123 18.39 -11.33 8.50
N THR A 124 17.17 -11.19 8.99
CA THR A 124 16.32 -10.03 8.68
C THR A 124 16.13 -9.15 9.91
N VAL A 125 16.34 -7.84 9.79
CA VAL A 125 16.21 -6.86 10.86
C VAL A 125 15.07 -5.91 10.53
N SER A 126 13.99 -5.93 11.31
CA SER A 126 12.91 -4.95 11.22
C SER A 126 13.17 -3.80 12.18
N LEU A 127 13.22 -2.57 11.66
CA LEU A 127 13.46 -1.34 12.43
C LEU A 127 12.25 -0.40 12.31
N ASP A 128 11.72 0.03 13.44
CA ASP A 128 10.67 1.04 13.46
C ASP A 128 11.18 2.34 12.84
N CYS A 129 10.33 2.97 12.01
CA CYS A 129 10.67 4.19 11.26
C CYS A 129 10.80 5.46 12.12
N ASP A 130 10.80 5.31 13.44
CA ASP A 130 10.83 6.39 14.41
C ASP A 130 11.86 6.18 15.52
N THR A 131 12.79 5.24 15.32
CA THR A 131 13.87 5.02 16.26
C THR A 131 15.20 5.27 15.59
N ILE A 132 15.95 6.23 16.13
CA ILE A 132 17.29 6.60 15.67
C ILE A 132 18.29 5.92 16.60
N TYR A 133 19.13 5.05 16.06
CA TYR A 133 20.22 4.41 16.79
C TYR A 133 21.51 5.20 16.60
N PHE A 134 22.26 5.45 17.68
CA PHE A 134 23.54 6.15 17.61
C PHE A 134 24.70 5.15 17.46
N PRO A 135 25.86 5.59 16.93
CA PRO A 135 27.01 4.70 16.66
C PRO A 135 27.47 3.87 17.88
N GLU A 136 27.27 4.37 19.09
CA GLU A 136 27.61 3.69 20.34
C GLU A 136 26.80 2.39 20.53
N ALA A 137 25.60 2.29 19.96
CA ALA A 137 24.77 1.09 20.02
C ALA A 137 25.41 -0.10 19.27
N ARG A 138 26.24 0.19 18.25
CA ARG A 138 26.82 -0.80 17.32
C ARG A 138 25.79 -1.81 16.80
N LEU A 139 24.60 -1.31 16.45
CA LEU A 139 23.40 -2.12 16.28
C LEU A 139 23.60 -3.28 15.30
N LEU A 140 23.89 -2.98 14.03
CA LEU A 140 23.99 -4.00 13.00
C LEU A 140 25.23 -4.88 13.20
N SER A 141 26.35 -4.32 13.67
CA SER A 141 27.55 -5.10 14.01
C SER A 141 27.28 -6.15 15.08
N ARG A 142 26.56 -5.80 16.17
CA ARG A 142 26.17 -6.77 17.21
C ARG A 142 25.19 -7.82 16.68
N ILE A 143 24.25 -7.41 15.81
CA ILE A 143 23.30 -8.33 15.19
C ILE A 143 24.00 -9.36 14.29
N ARG A 144 25.04 -8.96 13.56
CA ARG A 144 25.84 -9.89 12.73
C ARG A 144 26.50 -10.99 13.56
N THR A 145 26.95 -10.67 14.79
CA THR A 145 27.59 -11.64 15.70
C THR A 145 26.64 -12.60 16.40
N LEU A 146 25.32 -12.46 16.21
CA LEU A 146 24.36 -13.40 16.80
C LEU A 146 24.60 -14.83 16.28
N PRO A 147 24.36 -15.86 17.11
CA PRO A 147 24.43 -17.24 16.65
C PRO A 147 23.48 -17.49 15.44
N PRO A 148 23.85 -18.40 14.52
CA PRO A 148 22.98 -18.77 13.41
C PRO A 148 21.58 -19.18 13.88
N HIS A 149 20.56 -18.88 13.07
CA HIS A 149 19.15 -19.18 13.34
C HIS A 149 18.55 -18.57 14.62
N HIS A 150 19.26 -17.68 15.33
CA HIS A 150 18.71 -16.95 16.46
C HIS A 150 18.09 -15.64 16.00
N GLY A 151 16.86 -15.40 16.46
CA GLY A 151 16.25 -14.08 16.45
C GLY A 151 16.70 -13.27 17.67
N ALA A 152 16.38 -11.98 17.68
CA ALA A 152 16.65 -11.12 18.83
C ALA A 152 15.66 -9.96 18.92
N THR A 153 15.57 -9.38 20.11
CA THR A 153 14.92 -8.09 20.35
C THR A 153 15.92 -7.18 21.01
N VAL A 154 16.08 -5.96 20.50
CA VAL A 154 16.98 -4.98 21.10
C VAL A 154 16.23 -4.25 22.20
N VAL A 155 16.79 -4.24 23.41
CA VAL A 155 16.08 -3.79 24.60
C VAL A 155 16.83 -2.72 25.36
N PHE A 156 16.09 -1.92 26.11
CA PHE A 156 16.61 -0.92 27.02
C PHE A 156 15.85 -0.99 28.36
N ASP A 157 16.40 -0.34 29.38
CA ASP A 157 15.78 -0.32 30.70
C ASP A 157 14.67 0.75 30.72
N ASP A 158 13.44 0.31 30.97
CA ASP A 158 12.24 1.14 31.06
C ASP A 158 11.43 0.77 32.31
N ALA A 159 10.79 1.76 32.93
CA ALA A 159 10.00 1.53 34.14
C ALA A 159 8.63 0.89 33.87
N GLY A 160 8.11 0.96 32.64
CA GLY A 160 6.86 0.32 32.27
C GLY A 160 5.58 1.09 32.63
N ASP A 161 5.68 2.37 33.01
CA ASP A 161 4.53 3.18 33.46
C ASP A 161 4.45 4.56 32.76
N PRO A 162 3.53 4.75 31.79
CA PRO A 162 2.65 3.74 31.20
C PRO A 162 3.40 2.81 30.22
N PRO A 163 2.96 1.55 30.03
CA PRO A 163 3.61 0.60 29.14
C PRO A 163 3.30 0.89 27.67
N VAL A 164 4.14 1.70 27.02
CA VAL A 164 3.92 2.14 25.62
C VAL A 164 4.71 1.35 24.57
N PHE A 165 5.61 0.47 25.02
CA PHE A 165 6.46 -0.40 24.18
C PHE A 165 6.03 -1.87 24.24
N SER A 166 6.70 -2.74 23.49
CA SER A 166 6.72 -4.18 23.80
C SER A 166 7.79 -4.48 24.85
N TYR A 167 7.49 -5.42 25.76
CA TYR A 167 8.39 -5.81 26.85
C TYR A 167 8.69 -7.30 26.76
N VAL A 168 9.93 -7.68 27.09
CA VAL A 168 10.39 -9.08 27.01
C VAL A 168 10.79 -9.62 28.38
N GLU A 169 10.37 -10.83 28.72
CA GLU A 169 10.90 -11.58 29.86
C GLU A 169 12.01 -12.51 29.37
N THR A 170 13.09 -12.63 30.15
CA THR A 170 14.27 -13.43 29.77
C THR A 170 14.68 -14.41 30.85
N ASP A 171 15.25 -15.54 30.44
CA ASP A 171 15.96 -16.44 31.34
C ASP A 171 17.36 -15.91 31.72
N SER A 172 18.10 -16.69 32.53
CA SER A 172 19.46 -16.34 32.99
C SER A 172 20.51 -16.27 31.87
N ARG A 173 20.18 -16.69 30.65
CA ARG A 173 21.05 -16.64 29.46
C ARG A 173 20.57 -15.60 28.44
N ASN A 174 19.71 -14.67 28.85
CA ASN A 174 19.07 -13.66 27.99
C ASN A 174 18.20 -14.25 26.87
N ARG A 175 17.78 -15.52 26.95
CA ARG A 175 16.80 -16.07 26.00
C ARG A 175 15.43 -15.54 26.38
N ILE A 176 14.69 -15.04 25.40
CA ILE A 176 13.36 -14.48 25.60
C ILE A 176 12.39 -15.64 25.81
N VAL A 177 11.68 -15.62 26.94
CA VAL A 177 10.67 -16.62 27.31
C VAL A 177 9.24 -16.12 27.06
N ASP A 178 9.02 -14.82 27.14
CA ASP A 178 7.73 -14.17 26.86
C ASP A 178 7.98 -12.76 26.28
N ILE A 179 7.07 -12.29 25.42
CA ILE A 179 7.07 -10.94 24.86
C ILE A 179 5.63 -10.45 24.75
N LYS A 180 5.35 -9.26 25.30
CA LYS A 180 4.00 -8.66 25.25
C LYS A 180 4.03 -7.22 24.78
N GLU A 181 3.11 -6.92 23.87
CA GLU A 181 2.85 -5.57 23.40
C GLU A 181 2.09 -4.76 24.48
N LYS A 182 2.61 -3.58 24.86
CA LYS A 182 1.96 -2.62 25.78
C LYS A 182 1.59 -3.19 27.15
N ILE A 183 2.31 -4.24 27.58
CA ILE A 183 2.19 -4.83 28.92
C ILE A 183 3.60 -5.01 29.45
N ALA A 184 3.95 -4.26 30.50
CA ALA A 184 5.26 -4.34 31.15
C ALA A 184 5.39 -5.63 31.98
N ILE A 185 5.82 -6.71 31.33
CA ILE A 185 6.15 -8.00 31.98
C ILE A 185 7.56 -8.01 32.58
N SER A 186 8.38 -7.00 32.26
CA SER A 186 9.72 -6.79 32.80
C SER A 186 10.13 -5.33 32.62
N ARG A 187 11.38 -4.99 32.96
CA ARG A 187 11.99 -3.68 32.65
C ARG A 187 12.66 -3.62 31.27
N HIS A 188 12.70 -4.73 30.54
CA HIS A 188 13.31 -4.79 29.21
C HIS A 188 12.28 -4.40 28.16
N ALA A 189 12.17 -3.10 27.89
CA ALA A 189 11.37 -2.58 26.78
C ALA A 189 12.16 -2.70 25.47
N ASN A 190 11.46 -3.00 24.39
CA ASN A 190 12.03 -3.02 23.05
C ASN A 190 12.23 -1.61 22.51
N THR A 191 13.39 -1.37 21.89
CA THR A 191 13.75 -0.11 21.24
C THR A 191 13.04 0.09 19.90
N GLY A 192 12.37 -0.92 19.35
CA GLY A 192 11.82 -0.91 17.98
C GLY A 192 12.74 -1.60 16.98
N ALA A 193 13.69 -2.43 17.43
CA ALA A 193 14.51 -3.29 16.58
C ALA A 193 14.23 -4.76 16.88
N TYR A 194 13.71 -5.44 15.87
CA TYR A 194 13.35 -6.85 15.89
C TYR A 194 14.23 -7.60 14.89
N VAL A 195 14.85 -8.68 15.32
CA VAL A 195 15.75 -9.49 14.48
C VAL A 195 15.15 -10.87 14.33
N PHE A 196 14.98 -11.30 13.09
CA PHE A 196 14.48 -12.60 12.73
C PHE A 196 15.61 -13.49 12.22
N PRO A 197 15.53 -14.82 12.47
CA PRO A 197 16.52 -15.78 11.97
C PRO A 197 16.82 -15.63 10.49
N ASP A 198 15.77 -15.51 9.67
CA ASP A 198 15.83 -15.36 8.23
C ASP A 198 14.50 -14.85 7.65
N GLY A 199 14.52 -14.36 6.41
CA GLY A 199 13.33 -13.87 5.70
C GLY A 199 12.31 -14.97 5.36
N PHE A 200 12.77 -16.20 5.15
CA PHE A 200 11.90 -17.36 4.87
C PHE A 200 10.97 -17.64 6.06
N SER A 201 11.51 -17.63 7.26
CA SER A 201 10.77 -17.82 8.52
C SER A 201 9.75 -16.70 8.72
N ILE A 202 10.10 -15.44 8.40
CA ILE A 202 9.13 -14.33 8.41
C ILE A 202 7.97 -14.63 7.45
N ARG A 203 8.28 -14.95 6.20
CA ARG A 203 7.25 -15.21 5.17
C ARG A 203 6.27 -16.30 5.62
N GLN A 204 6.80 -17.42 6.12
CA GLN A 204 5.98 -18.55 6.57
C GLN A 204 5.15 -18.22 7.82
N ARG A 205 5.78 -17.65 8.85
CA ARG A 205 5.14 -17.38 10.14
C ARG A 205 4.16 -16.22 10.05
N CYS A 206 4.48 -15.16 9.32
CA CYS A 206 3.53 -14.09 9.06
C CYS A 206 2.29 -14.59 8.32
N ALA A 207 2.43 -15.45 7.30
CA ALA A 207 1.26 -15.99 6.59
C ALA A 207 0.31 -16.70 7.56
N ALA A 208 0.83 -17.64 8.35
CA ALA A 208 0.05 -18.37 9.35
C ALA A 208 -0.56 -17.45 10.42
N PHE A 209 0.21 -16.46 10.90
CA PHE A 209 -0.25 -15.49 11.90
C PHE A 209 -1.36 -14.58 11.38
N LEU A 210 -1.24 -14.09 10.14
CA LEU A 210 -2.24 -13.22 9.50
C LEU A 210 -3.55 -13.92 9.14
N ASP A 211 -3.52 -15.24 9.06
CA ASP A 211 -4.72 -16.04 8.79
C ASP A 211 -5.56 -16.28 10.06
N GLN A 212 -5.03 -15.98 11.25
CA GLN A 212 -5.76 -15.98 12.53
C GLN A 212 -6.62 -14.70 12.65
N PRO A 213 -7.88 -14.75 13.15
CA PRO A 213 -8.74 -13.56 13.22
C PRO A 213 -8.19 -12.44 14.12
N LEU A 214 -8.25 -11.18 13.70
CA LEU A 214 -7.79 -10.03 14.50
C LEU A 214 -8.41 -9.95 15.91
N LYS A 215 -9.67 -10.39 16.06
CA LYS A 215 -10.38 -10.45 17.35
C LYS A 215 -9.74 -11.41 18.35
N SER A 216 -8.92 -12.37 17.90
CA SER A 216 -8.13 -13.21 18.80
C SER A 216 -6.90 -12.50 19.37
N LEU A 217 -6.59 -11.29 18.89
CA LEU A 217 -5.48 -10.47 19.39
C LEU A 217 -5.99 -9.42 20.37
N ALA A 218 -5.35 -9.33 21.53
CA ALA A 218 -5.77 -8.46 22.64
C ALA A 218 -5.83 -6.95 22.29
N LEU A 219 -5.12 -6.52 21.25
CA LEU A 219 -4.98 -5.10 20.88
C LEU A 219 -5.55 -4.76 19.49
N GLY A 220 -6.14 -5.72 18.78
CA GLY A 220 -6.78 -5.49 17.49
C GLY A 220 -5.85 -5.03 16.34
N GLU A 221 -4.56 -5.38 16.40
CA GLU A 221 -3.55 -5.09 15.37
C GLU A 221 -2.49 -6.22 15.34
N TYR A 222 -1.93 -6.51 14.16
CA TYR A 222 -0.85 -7.49 13.99
C TYR A 222 0.52 -6.88 14.29
N TYR A 223 0.86 -6.78 15.58
CA TYR A 223 2.16 -6.29 16.05
C TYR A 223 3.30 -7.28 15.76
N THR A 224 4.51 -6.75 15.54
CA THR A 224 5.74 -7.53 15.37
C THR A 224 6.09 -8.33 16.63
N SER A 225 5.84 -7.77 17.82
CA SER A 225 6.00 -8.45 19.11
C SER A 225 5.11 -9.68 19.23
N SER A 226 3.84 -9.57 18.84
CA SER A 226 2.90 -10.70 18.82
C SER A 226 3.32 -11.80 17.82
N LEU A 227 3.87 -11.42 16.66
CA LEU A 227 4.48 -12.37 15.73
C LEU A 227 5.65 -13.11 16.37
N ILE A 228 6.53 -12.41 17.09
CA ILE A 228 7.65 -13.06 17.79
C ILE A 228 7.16 -14.00 18.89
N ALA A 229 6.11 -13.63 19.64
CA ALA A 229 5.50 -14.53 20.62
C ALA A 229 5.01 -15.84 19.95
N ASP A 230 4.34 -15.73 18.79
CA ASP A 230 3.92 -16.88 17.99
C ASP A 230 5.12 -17.73 17.50
N MET A 231 6.21 -17.09 17.09
CA MET A 231 7.44 -17.78 16.69
C MET A 231 8.13 -18.48 17.87
N ILE A 232 8.20 -17.87 19.05
CA ILE A 232 8.73 -18.50 20.27
C ILE A 232 7.90 -19.73 20.61
N GLY A 233 6.56 -19.63 20.56
CA GLY A 233 5.65 -20.76 20.74
C GLY A 233 5.86 -21.89 19.71
N ALA A 234 6.34 -21.56 18.51
CA ALA A 234 6.71 -22.52 17.47
C ALA A 234 8.15 -23.06 17.58
N GLY A 235 8.88 -22.75 18.66
CA GLY A 235 10.21 -23.28 18.95
C GLY A 235 11.39 -22.45 18.42
N PHE A 236 11.14 -21.26 17.87
CA PHE A 236 12.22 -20.35 17.47
C PHE A 236 12.91 -19.75 18.70
N THR A 237 14.24 -19.64 18.65
CA THR A 237 15.00 -19.03 19.74
C THR A 237 15.18 -17.53 19.50
N PHE A 238 14.73 -16.71 20.44
CA PHE A 238 14.98 -15.27 20.47
C PHE A 238 15.80 -14.89 21.70
N VAL A 239 16.71 -13.92 21.55
CA VAL A 239 17.53 -13.39 22.66
C VAL A 239 17.35 -11.89 22.83
N ALA A 240 17.46 -11.40 24.07
CA ALA A 240 17.47 -9.96 24.33
C ALA A 240 18.88 -9.40 24.09
N LEU A 241 18.96 -8.29 23.34
CA LEU A 241 20.18 -7.52 23.10
C LEU A 241 20.09 -6.17 23.82
N PRO A 242 20.57 -6.06 25.06
CA PRO A 242 20.48 -4.81 25.80
C PRO A 242 21.38 -3.73 25.20
N ILE A 243 20.88 -2.49 25.14
CA ILE A 243 21.63 -1.28 24.82
C ILE A 243 21.38 -0.18 25.88
N PRO A 244 22.33 0.76 26.09
CA PRO A 244 22.10 1.91 26.97
C PRO A 244 21.01 2.85 26.44
N ASN A 245 20.24 3.47 27.34
CA ASN A 245 19.20 4.46 26.95
C ASN A 245 19.79 5.68 26.20
N SER A 246 21.08 5.96 26.36
CA SER A 246 21.76 7.04 25.65
C SER A 246 22.16 6.71 24.21
N SER A 247 22.07 5.44 23.79
CA SER A 247 22.53 5.00 22.46
C SER A 247 21.42 4.94 21.41
N PHE A 248 20.20 5.40 21.74
CA PHE A 248 19.12 5.55 20.77
C PHE A 248 18.19 6.70 21.17
N ALA A 249 17.31 7.12 20.25
CA ALA A 249 16.24 8.07 20.51
C ALA A 249 14.96 7.64 19.78
N CYS A 250 13.85 7.58 20.50
CA CYS A 250 12.52 7.41 19.91
C CYS A 250 11.94 8.78 19.56
N VAL A 251 11.39 8.92 18.36
CA VAL A 251 10.76 10.14 17.81
C VAL A 251 9.36 9.86 17.26
N GLY A 252 8.71 8.82 17.80
CA GLY A 252 7.43 8.29 17.32
C GLY A 252 6.21 9.18 17.55
N THR A 253 6.32 10.15 18.45
CA THR A 253 5.27 11.09 18.83
C THR A 253 5.78 12.53 18.86
N PRO A 254 4.90 13.55 18.73
CA PRO A 254 5.31 14.95 18.83
C PRO A 254 6.06 15.30 20.13
N PRO A 255 5.67 14.83 21.33
CA PRO A 255 6.45 15.05 22.55
C PRO A 255 7.86 14.45 22.47
N GLN A 256 7.97 13.18 22.06
CA GLN A 256 9.26 12.49 21.90
C GLN A 256 10.18 13.20 20.90
N LEU A 257 9.62 13.62 19.75
CA LEU A 257 10.35 14.41 18.77
C LEU A 257 10.84 15.73 19.39
N ASN A 258 9.98 16.46 20.11
CA ASN A 258 10.38 17.73 20.75
C ASN A 258 11.49 17.54 21.78
N ASP A 259 11.47 16.48 22.57
CA ASP A 259 12.54 16.19 23.54
C ASP A 259 13.86 15.83 22.85
N PHE A 260 13.78 15.12 21.74
CA PHE A 260 14.95 14.90 20.90
C PHE A 260 15.47 16.20 20.27
N LEU A 261 14.58 17.05 19.75
CA LEU A 261 14.93 18.37 19.19
C LEU A 261 15.61 19.29 20.22
N LYS A 262 15.16 19.25 21.48
CA LYS A 262 15.85 19.93 22.60
C LYS A 262 17.27 19.39 22.77
N THR A 263 17.43 18.07 22.78
CA THR A 263 18.73 17.41 22.96
C THR A 263 19.72 17.81 21.86
N ILE A 264 19.31 17.76 20.58
CA ILE A 264 20.19 18.12 19.46
C ILE A 264 20.51 19.62 19.43
N SER A 265 19.60 20.48 19.91
CA SER A 265 19.87 21.92 20.01
C SER A 265 20.97 22.25 21.02
N GLN A 266 21.24 21.35 21.96
CA GLN A 266 22.27 21.47 22.99
C GLN A 266 23.56 20.69 22.66
N LYS A 267 23.44 19.60 21.89
CA LYS A 267 24.55 18.69 21.52
C LYS A 267 24.85 18.78 20.02
N GLN A 268 25.72 19.72 19.66
CA GLN A 268 26.01 20.07 18.25
C GLN A 268 26.72 18.94 17.48
N ASP A 269 27.41 18.05 18.16
CA ASP A 269 28.08 16.86 17.60
C ASP A 269 27.10 15.83 17.04
N LEU A 270 25.84 15.82 17.50
CA LEU A 270 24.81 14.91 17.02
C LEU A 270 24.24 15.29 15.64
N VAL A 271 24.41 16.53 15.19
CA VAL A 271 23.81 17.04 13.95
C VAL A 271 24.88 17.36 12.92
N LYS A 272 24.77 16.77 11.72
CA LYS A 272 25.63 17.18 10.58
C LYS A 272 25.37 18.64 10.26
N ARG A 273 26.43 19.44 10.05
CA ARG A 273 26.31 20.85 9.63
C ARG A 273 25.41 20.97 8.38
N ARG A 274 24.41 21.86 8.43
CA ARG A 274 23.49 22.16 7.32
C ARG A 274 23.60 23.62 6.88
N ARG A 275 23.00 23.92 5.72
CA ARG A 275 22.93 25.25 5.11
C ARG A 275 21.45 25.65 5.05
N PHE A 276 21.09 26.76 5.69
CA PHE A 276 19.72 27.29 5.70
C PHE A 276 19.70 28.61 4.92
N CYS A 277 18.98 28.63 3.81
CA CYS A 277 18.78 29.83 3.01
C CYS A 277 17.49 30.53 3.42
N TRP A 278 17.62 31.79 3.85
CA TRP A 278 16.51 32.62 4.30
C TRP A 278 16.28 33.75 3.31
N ASP A 279 15.03 33.89 2.87
CA ASP A 279 14.60 35.14 2.26
C ASP A 279 14.66 36.25 3.31
N LEU A 280 15.32 37.37 2.99
CA LEU A 280 15.40 38.52 3.89
C LEU A 280 14.01 39.02 4.31
N ASP A 281 13.03 38.99 3.40
CA ASP A 281 11.66 39.44 3.71
C ASP A 281 10.87 38.40 4.54
N SER A 282 11.47 37.24 4.83
CA SER A 282 11.02 36.32 5.89
C SER A 282 11.60 36.65 7.27
N LEU A 283 12.59 37.53 7.36
CA LEU A 283 13.23 37.95 8.61
C LEU A 283 12.80 39.35 9.04
N VAL A 284 12.35 40.18 8.10
CA VAL A 284 11.84 41.52 8.36
C VAL A 284 10.57 41.77 7.56
N THR A 285 9.71 42.67 8.04
CA THR A 285 8.47 43.02 7.34
C THR A 285 8.77 43.71 6.00
N PRO A 286 7.79 43.77 5.09
CA PRO A 286 7.81 44.77 4.02
C PRO A 286 8.11 46.17 4.58
N PRO A 287 8.75 47.06 3.78
CA PRO A 287 9.08 48.40 4.24
C PRO A 287 7.80 49.18 4.55
N CYS A 288 7.77 49.88 5.69
CA CYS A 288 6.61 50.69 6.10
C CYS A 288 6.37 51.88 5.16
N VAL A 289 7.41 52.33 4.47
CA VAL A 289 7.35 53.33 3.39
C VAL A 289 7.79 52.64 2.10
N PHE A 290 6.94 52.68 1.07
CA PHE A 290 7.19 51.98 -0.20
C PHE A 290 8.56 52.35 -0.79
N GLY A 291 9.38 51.35 -1.11
CA GLY A 291 10.73 51.52 -1.65
C GLY A 291 11.80 51.91 -0.62
N ASP A 292 11.44 52.25 0.62
CA ASP A 292 12.41 52.60 1.67
C ASP A 292 12.68 51.43 2.63
N TYR A 293 13.68 50.62 2.28
CA TYR A 293 14.09 49.46 3.08
C TYR A 293 14.68 49.79 4.46
N ARG A 294 14.90 51.07 4.81
CA ARG A 294 15.31 51.47 6.17
C ARG A 294 14.17 51.36 7.18
N THR A 295 12.93 51.28 6.69
CA THR A 295 11.71 51.30 7.50
C THR A 295 11.15 49.92 7.84
N VAL A 296 11.89 48.85 7.51
CA VAL A 296 11.49 47.46 7.82
C VAL A 296 11.54 47.18 9.33
N LYS A 297 10.69 46.27 9.81
CA LYS A 297 10.63 45.86 11.22
C LYS A 297 11.04 44.39 11.38
N PRO A 298 11.66 43.99 12.50
CA PRO A 298 12.11 42.61 12.70
C PRO A 298 10.96 41.63 12.90
N ILE A 299 11.00 40.49 12.19
CA ILE A 299 10.19 39.30 12.49
C ILE A 299 10.95 38.48 13.54
N ARG A 300 10.75 38.85 14.81
CA ARG A 300 11.56 38.38 15.94
C ARG A 300 11.69 36.85 16.02
N ARG A 301 10.60 36.11 15.77
CA ARG A 301 10.58 34.64 15.81
C ARG A 301 11.59 34.03 14.83
N ASN A 302 11.62 34.52 13.59
CA ASN A 302 12.48 33.96 12.55
C ASN A 302 13.94 34.39 12.73
N ILE A 303 14.17 35.63 13.16
CA ILE A 303 15.52 36.11 13.52
C ILE A 303 16.11 35.28 14.65
N GLU A 304 15.32 34.97 15.67
CA GLU A 304 15.78 34.14 16.79
C GLU A 304 16.11 32.71 16.33
N LEU A 305 15.31 32.15 15.42
CA LEU A 305 15.59 30.85 14.81
C LEU A 305 16.91 30.85 14.03
N VAL A 306 17.14 31.88 13.20
CA VAL A 306 18.41 32.07 12.47
C VAL A 306 19.60 32.12 13.42
N ARG A 307 19.50 32.87 14.52
CA ARG A 307 20.57 32.99 15.52
C ARG A 307 20.88 31.65 16.18
N GLN A 308 19.85 30.89 16.53
CA GLN A 308 20.03 29.57 17.16
C GLN A 308 20.66 28.56 16.19
N LEU A 309 20.21 28.54 14.93
CA LEU A 309 20.82 27.69 13.89
C LEU A 309 22.29 28.05 13.66
N HIS A 310 22.60 29.35 13.57
CA HIS A 310 23.98 29.82 13.42
C HIS A 310 24.84 29.47 14.65
N ALA A 311 24.33 29.69 15.86
CA ALA A 311 25.02 29.32 17.10
C ALA A 311 25.25 27.81 17.22
N ALA A 312 24.39 26.99 16.62
CA ALA A 312 24.55 25.54 16.48
C ALA A 312 25.57 25.13 15.39
N GLY A 313 26.27 26.08 14.77
CA GLY A 313 27.30 25.84 13.77
C GLY A 313 26.78 25.62 12.35
N HIS A 314 25.47 25.79 12.11
CA HIS A 314 24.91 25.73 10.77
C HIS A 314 25.26 26.97 9.96
N CYS A 315 25.35 26.81 8.65
CA CYS A 315 25.59 27.90 7.73
C CYS A 315 24.27 28.61 7.41
N ILE A 316 24.23 29.92 7.57
CA ILE A 316 23.11 30.78 7.25
C ILE A 316 23.41 31.57 5.98
N ILE A 317 22.54 31.43 5.00
CA ILE A 317 22.58 32.17 3.73
C ILE A 317 21.39 33.13 3.74
N ILE A 318 21.63 34.42 3.51
CA ILE A 318 20.56 35.39 3.31
C ILE A 318 20.40 35.66 1.82
N SER A 319 19.21 35.42 1.26
CA SER A 319 18.88 35.72 -0.13
C SER A 319 17.86 36.86 -0.20
N THR A 320 18.03 37.80 -1.14
CA THR A 320 17.17 38.99 -1.21
C THR A 320 16.86 39.41 -2.64
N SER A 321 15.59 39.78 -2.87
CA SER A 321 15.07 40.34 -4.14
C SER A 321 14.94 41.86 -4.12
N ARG A 322 15.48 42.53 -3.09
CA ARG A 322 15.38 44.00 -2.93
C ARG A 322 16.01 44.73 -4.10
N GLY A 323 15.26 45.68 -4.67
CA GLY A 323 15.69 46.46 -5.83
C GLY A 323 15.44 45.77 -7.17
N MET A 324 15.13 44.47 -7.19
CA MET A 324 15.01 43.72 -8.44
C MET A 324 13.82 44.15 -9.29
N GLN A 325 12.68 44.43 -8.66
CA GLN A 325 11.50 44.94 -9.37
C GLN A 325 11.73 46.36 -9.89
N GLN A 326 12.34 47.23 -9.09
CA GLN A 326 12.59 48.63 -9.44
C GLN A 326 13.64 48.79 -10.56
N ARG A 327 14.51 47.80 -10.73
CA ARG A 327 15.59 47.80 -11.72
C ARG A 327 15.36 46.81 -12.86
N ASP A 328 14.13 46.36 -13.06
CA ASP A 328 13.73 45.47 -14.15
C ASP A 328 14.63 44.22 -14.26
N GLY A 329 14.94 43.61 -13.11
CA GLY A 329 15.78 42.43 -13.01
C GLY A 329 17.29 42.67 -13.08
N ASN A 330 17.77 43.92 -13.21
CA ASN A 330 19.21 44.20 -13.23
C ASN A 330 19.83 44.09 -11.83
N VAL A 331 20.51 42.96 -11.60
CA VAL A 331 21.17 42.63 -10.32
C VAL A 331 22.19 43.70 -9.90
N ASN A 332 23.04 44.14 -10.82
CA ASN A 332 24.11 45.09 -10.48
C ASN A 332 23.55 46.45 -10.03
N ALA A 333 22.52 46.94 -10.71
CA ALA A 333 21.84 48.17 -10.33
C ALA A 333 21.10 48.02 -8.99
N ALA A 334 20.41 46.89 -8.78
CA ALA A 334 19.71 46.62 -7.52
C ALA A 334 20.67 46.54 -6.32
N VAL A 335 21.84 45.93 -6.51
CA VAL A 335 22.93 45.84 -5.52
C VAL A 335 23.48 47.23 -5.21
N ALA A 336 23.79 48.04 -6.23
CA ALA A 336 24.34 49.37 -6.06
C ALA A 336 23.46 50.27 -5.17
N ASP A 337 22.14 50.17 -5.32
CA ASP A 337 21.20 50.97 -4.52
C ASP A 337 20.97 50.43 -3.11
N ASN A 338 20.90 49.11 -2.93
CA ASN A 338 20.28 48.51 -1.75
C ASN A 338 21.24 47.74 -0.84
N ALA A 339 22.45 47.41 -1.31
CA ALA A 339 23.37 46.58 -0.53
C ALA A 339 23.78 47.24 0.79
N ALA A 340 24.18 48.51 0.76
CA ALA A 340 24.59 49.25 1.96
C ALA A 340 23.48 49.30 3.03
N VAL A 341 22.25 49.62 2.62
CA VAL A 341 21.08 49.66 3.53
C VAL A 341 20.76 48.27 4.09
N THR A 342 20.85 47.24 3.25
CA THR A 342 20.58 45.86 3.65
C THR A 342 21.60 45.37 4.68
N LEU A 343 22.89 45.58 4.42
CA LEU A 343 23.97 45.20 5.35
C LEU A 343 23.86 45.96 6.68
N ALA A 344 23.57 47.26 6.63
CA ALA A 344 23.32 48.05 7.83
C ALA A 344 22.11 47.54 8.63
N THR A 345 21.06 47.08 7.94
CA THR A 345 19.87 46.49 8.57
C THR A 345 20.20 45.18 9.29
N LEU A 346 20.93 44.27 8.62
CA LEU A 346 21.36 42.99 9.21
C LEU A 346 22.22 43.22 10.46
N ALA A 347 23.18 44.15 10.38
CA ALA A 347 24.04 44.52 11.50
C ALA A 347 23.23 45.12 12.67
N LYS A 348 22.34 46.09 12.38
CA LYS A 348 21.46 46.73 13.38
C LYS A 348 20.57 45.71 14.10
N LEU A 349 20.03 44.75 13.37
CA LEU A 349 19.15 43.71 13.90
C LEU A 349 19.91 42.50 14.43
N GLN A 350 21.24 42.48 14.38
CA GLN A 350 22.07 41.34 14.80
C GLN A 350 21.59 40.02 14.18
N ILE A 351 21.35 40.01 12.87
CA ILE A 351 21.00 38.82 12.10
C ILE A 351 22.30 38.21 11.60
N PRO A 352 22.75 37.05 12.12
CA PRO A 352 23.98 36.42 11.67
C PRO A 352 23.79 35.79 10.28
N TYR A 353 24.85 35.79 9.48
CA TYR A 353 24.91 35.13 8.18
C TYR A 353 26.35 34.80 7.82
N ASP A 354 26.56 33.69 7.13
CA ASP A 354 27.85 33.30 6.55
C ASP A 354 27.94 33.78 5.09
N GLU A 355 26.80 33.80 4.39
CA GLU A 355 26.70 34.17 2.98
C GLU A 355 25.51 35.10 2.76
N ILE A 356 25.65 36.05 1.83
CA ILE A 356 24.55 36.92 1.37
C ILE A 356 24.50 36.93 -0.15
N GLN A 357 23.31 36.65 -0.69
CA GLN A 357 23.04 36.61 -2.12
C GLN A 357 22.01 37.68 -2.49
N PHE A 358 22.46 38.68 -3.22
CA PHE A 358 21.58 39.63 -3.90
C PHE A 358 21.14 39.08 -5.26
N GLY A 359 20.03 39.59 -5.79
CA GLY A 359 19.57 39.23 -7.12
C GLY A 359 18.60 38.06 -7.18
N LYS A 360 17.94 37.71 -6.05
CA LYS A 360 16.81 36.77 -6.08
C LYS A 360 15.73 37.32 -7.04
N PRO A 361 15.29 36.56 -8.07
CA PRO A 361 14.35 37.08 -9.06
C PRO A 361 13.05 37.55 -8.41
N TYR A 362 12.55 38.73 -8.78
CA TYR A 362 11.20 39.14 -8.38
C TYR A 362 10.17 38.27 -9.11
N ALA A 363 9.40 37.47 -8.38
CA ALA A 363 8.43 36.53 -8.93
C ALA A 363 7.14 36.53 -8.12
N HIS A 364 6.02 36.22 -8.77
CA HIS A 364 4.72 36.06 -8.12
C HIS A 364 4.60 34.72 -7.37
N CYS A 365 5.33 33.70 -7.82
CA CYS A 365 5.36 32.37 -7.19
C CYS A 365 6.79 31.81 -7.28
N TYR A 366 7.24 31.18 -6.19
CA TYR A 366 8.46 30.38 -6.17
C TYR A 366 8.07 28.91 -6.01
N VAL A 367 8.46 28.07 -6.97
CA VAL A 367 8.21 26.63 -6.97
C VAL A 367 9.55 25.93 -6.76
N ASP A 368 9.75 25.34 -5.58
CA ASP A 368 10.98 24.65 -5.20
C ASP A 368 10.67 23.48 -4.25
N SER A 369 11.34 22.34 -4.46
CA SER A 369 11.20 21.13 -3.64
C SER A 369 11.71 21.24 -2.19
N ARG A 370 12.52 22.27 -1.89
CA ARG A 370 13.14 22.53 -0.59
C ARG A 370 12.69 23.85 0.04
N ALA A 371 11.75 24.56 -0.59
CA ALA A 371 11.21 25.80 -0.03
C ALA A 371 10.35 25.53 1.22
N VAL A 372 10.50 26.39 2.21
CA VAL A 372 9.75 26.42 3.46
C VAL A 372 8.96 27.72 3.50
N ASN A 373 7.68 27.64 3.86
CA ASN A 373 6.86 28.85 3.94
C ASN A 373 7.03 29.48 5.33
N SER A 374 7.71 30.62 5.38
CA SER A 374 7.99 31.35 6.63
C SER A 374 6.76 31.97 7.30
N LEU A 375 5.62 32.03 6.58
CA LEU A 375 4.34 32.42 7.16
C LEU A 375 3.68 31.27 7.93
N LEU A 376 4.15 30.03 7.78
CA LEU A 376 3.64 28.87 8.53
C LEU A 376 4.52 28.58 9.76
N ASP A 377 4.33 27.40 10.37
CA ASP A 377 5.14 26.97 11.50
C ASP A 377 6.56 26.53 11.05
N THR A 378 7.42 27.51 10.79
CA THR A 378 8.78 27.31 10.27
C THR A 378 9.61 26.36 11.13
N GLN A 379 9.44 26.40 12.46
CA GLN A 379 10.13 25.50 13.40
C GLN A 379 9.79 24.03 13.14
N LYS A 380 8.52 23.71 12.85
CA LYS A 380 8.09 22.36 12.48
C LYS A 380 8.54 21.99 11.07
N GLU A 381 8.48 22.92 10.11
CA GLU A 381 8.89 22.65 8.73
C GLU A 381 10.40 22.32 8.64
N ILE A 382 11.25 22.98 9.42
CA ILE A 382 12.70 22.69 9.46
C ILE A 382 13.09 21.66 10.52
N GLY A 383 12.21 21.38 11.50
CA GLY A 383 12.49 20.47 12.61
C GLY A 383 13.51 21.02 13.61
N TRP A 384 13.28 22.20 14.17
CA TRP A 384 14.18 22.82 15.17
C TRP A 384 13.43 23.29 16.41
N TYR A 385 13.98 23.05 17.60
CA TYR A 385 13.40 23.51 18.86
C TYR A 385 13.98 24.86 19.27
N ALA A 386 13.11 25.86 19.50
CA ALA A 386 13.50 27.13 20.10
C ALA A 386 13.03 27.22 21.55
N ALA A 387 13.95 27.53 22.47
CA ALA A 387 13.67 27.63 23.90
C ALA A 387 12.72 28.79 24.26
N SER A 388 12.55 29.78 23.39
CA SER A 388 11.62 30.90 23.57
C SER A 388 10.22 30.54 23.06
N GLY A 389 9.32 30.22 24.00
CA GLY A 389 7.91 29.98 23.71
C GLY A 389 7.27 31.17 23.01
N ALA A 390 6.98 31.06 21.71
CA ALA A 390 6.23 32.07 20.98
C ALA A 390 5.37 31.44 19.89
N SER A 391 4.06 31.47 20.17
CA SER A 391 2.92 31.34 19.27
C SER A 391 2.46 29.92 18.89
N ARG A 392 1.38 29.47 19.57
CA ARG A 392 0.46 28.46 19.03
C ARG A 392 -0.20 29.04 17.77
N TRP A 393 0.27 28.62 16.61
CA TRP A 393 -0.46 28.83 15.36
C TRP A 393 -1.70 27.92 15.34
N SER A 394 -2.89 28.50 15.38
CA SER A 394 -4.18 27.80 15.28
C SER A 394 -4.74 27.92 13.85
N GLY A 395 -4.13 27.20 12.91
CA GLY A 395 -4.61 27.12 11.53
C GLY A 395 -5.51 25.91 11.37
N LYS A 396 -6.81 26.12 11.12
CA LYS A 396 -7.77 25.06 10.77
C LYS A 396 -7.28 24.29 9.53
N GLY A 397 -7.07 22.99 9.69
CA GLY A 397 -6.72 22.09 8.59
C GLY A 397 -7.87 21.99 7.59
N SER A 398 -7.58 22.26 6.32
CA SER A 398 -8.45 21.89 5.20
C SER A 398 -8.33 20.39 4.97
N VAL A 399 -9.37 19.66 5.33
CA VAL A 399 -9.61 18.29 4.86
C VAL A 399 -10.16 18.41 3.44
N GLY A 400 -9.56 17.72 2.48
CA GLY A 400 -9.98 17.82 1.09
C GLY A 400 -9.36 16.76 0.19
N GLY A 401 -9.61 15.48 0.48
CA GLY A 401 -9.44 14.42 -0.51
C GLY A 401 -10.74 14.28 -1.30
N MET A 402 -10.81 14.89 -2.48
CA MET A 402 -11.94 14.73 -3.40
C MET A 402 -11.42 14.06 -4.68
N LEU A 403 -11.74 12.77 -4.84
CA LEU A 403 -11.54 12.02 -6.08
C LEU A 403 -12.82 12.10 -6.91
N VAL A 404 -12.67 12.54 -8.15
CA VAL A 404 -13.75 12.63 -9.14
C VAL A 404 -13.99 11.25 -9.74
N PRO A 405 -15.22 10.70 -9.75
CA PRO A 405 -15.52 9.49 -10.51
C PRO A 405 -15.72 9.84 -11.98
N ARG A 406 -15.09 9.09 -12.88
CA ARG A 406 -15.51 9.01 -14.29
C ARG A 406 -16.24 7.69 -14.57
N SER A 407 -17.26 7.82 -15.42
CA SER A 407 -17.96 6.83 -16.27
C SER A 407 -19.06 5.91 -15.68
N PHE A 408 -20.27 6.18 -16.20
CA PHE A 408 -21.45 5.35 -16.49
C PHE A 408 -22.20 4.55 -15.41
N ASN A 409 -21.71 4.44 -14.18
CA ASN A 409 -22.56 4.15 -13.01
C ASN A 409 -22.16 5.07 -11.85
N ALA A 410 -23.14 5.76 -11.24
CA ALA A 410 -22.86 6.61 -10.09
C ALA A 410 -22.81 5.74 -8.83
N VAL A 411 -21.60 5.37 -8.40
CA VAL A 411 -21.38 4.78 -7.08
C VAL A 411 -21.09 5.91 -6.11
N GLN A 412 -21.98 6.12 -5.15
CA GLN A 412 -21.77 7.08 -4.06
C GLN A 412 -21.58 6.32 -2.76
N VAL A 413 -20.52 6.64 -2.04
CA VAL A 413 -20.27 6.11 -0.70
C VAL A 413 -20.73 7.15 0.31
N ILE A 414 -21.83 6.88 1.00
CA ILE A 414 -22.42 7.76 2.01
C ILE A 414 -22.21 7.09 3.38
N GLU A 415 -21.22 7.56 4.13
CA GLU A 415 -20.83 7.03 5.45
C GLU A 415 -20.71 5.49 5.49
N ASN A 416 -21.82 4.82 5.86
CA ASN A 416 -21.97 3.38 6.07
C ASN A 416 -22.73 2.64 4.95
N ALA A 417 -23.07 3.32 3.86
CA ALA A 417 -23.80 2.76 2.73
C ALA A 417 -23.11 3.04 1.39
N VAL A 418 -23.31 2.12 0.44
CA VAL A 418 -22.95 2.27 -0.96
C VAL A 418 -24.24 2.36 -1.78
N VAL A 419 -24.39 3.45 -2.52
CA VAL A 419 -25.51 3.67 -3.44
C VAL A 419 -25.01 3.44 -4.85
N LYS A 420 -25.56 2.43 -5.54
CA LYS A 420 -25.38 2.22 -6.99
C LYS A 420 -26.63 2.72 -7.71
N SER A 421 -26.46 3.64 -8.66
CA SER A 421 -27.55 4.13 -9.50
C SER A 421 -27.23 3.96 -10.99
N SER A 422 -28.20 3.46 -11.75
CA SER A 422 -28.08 3.24 -13.20
C SER A 422 -29.41 3.45 -13.93
N THR A 423 -29.34 3.87 -15.19
CA THR A 423 -30.48 3.89 -16.13
C THR A 423 -30.50 2.66 -17.05
N SER A 424 -29.46 1.81 -16.98
CA SER A 424 -29.37 0.59 -17.76
C SER A 424 -30.06 -0.58 -17.07
N GLU A 425 -30.81 -1.38 -17.81
CA GLU A 425 -31.40 -2.63 -17.32
C GLU A 425 -30.36 -3.71 -16.98
N ALA A 426 -29.07 -3.49 -17.30
CA ALA A 426 -27.98 -4.35 -16.85
C ALA A 426 -27.93 -4.52 -15.32
N ILE A 427 -28.30 -3.49 -14.56
CA ILE A 427 -28.33 -3.51 -13.09
C ILE A 427 -29.43 -4.44 -12.51
N LEU A 428 -30.43 -4.82 -13.32
CA LEU A 428 -31.52 -5.69 -12.87
C LEU A 428 -31.03 -7.07 -12.42
N GLY A 429 -29.89 -7.55 -12.96
CA GLY A 429 -29.28 -8.81 -12.52
C GLY A 429 -28.80 -8.72 -11.08
N GLU A 430 -28.04 -7.67 -10.78
CA GLU A 430 -27.56 -7.38 -9.43
C GLU A 430 -28.74 -7.20 -8.45
N ILE A 431 -29.76 -6.40 -8.82
CA ILE A 431 -30.98 -6.23 -8.02
C ILE A 431 -31.73 -7.55 -7.79
N TYR A 432 -31.86 -8.37 -8.84
CA TYR A 432 -32.52 -9.68 -8.75
C TYR A 432 -31.80 -10.58 -7.75
N PHE A 433 -30.47 -10.64 -7.82
CA PHE A 433 -29.65 -11.44 -6.93
C PHE A 433 -29.81 -11.00 -5.47
N PHE A 434 -29.56 -9.72 -5.21
CA PHE A 434 -29.56 -9.15 -3.86
C PHE A 434 -30.95 -9.16 -3.18
N SER A 435 -32.03 -9.16 -3.96
CA SER A 435 -33.40 -9.31 -3.43
C SER A 435 -33.76 -10.76 -3.09
N ARG A 436 -32.94 -11.75 -3.47
CA ARG A 436 -33.23 -13.19 -3.37
C ARG A 436 -32.05 -14.00 -2.83
N ILE A 437 -31.16 -13.42 -2.03
CA ILE A 437 -30.01 -14.15 -1.47
C ILE A 437 -30.52 -15.25 -0.53
N PRO A 438 -30.13 -16.53 -0.76
CA PRO A 438 -30.49 -17.63 0.13
C PRO A 438 -29.93 -17.46 1.55
N THR A 439 -30.68 -17.94 2.53
CA THR A 439 -30.40 -17.70 3.95
C THR A 439 -29.06 -18.27 4.42
N ASP A 440 -28.62 -19.37 3.83
CA ASP A 440 -27.38 -20.09 4.16
C ASP A 440 -26.08 -19.42 3.67
N ILE A 441 -26.21 -18.39 2.82
CA ILE A 441 -25.07 -17.64 2.25
C ILE A 441 -25.19 -16.11 2.41
N LYS A 442 -26.18 -15.61 3.15
CA LYS A 442 -26.35 -14.15 3.36
C LYS A 442 -25.11 -13.47 3.93
N ASP A 443 -24.33 -14.15 4.76
CA ASP A 443 -23.13 -13.62 5.42
C ASP A 443 -21.95 -13.35 4.49
N VAL A 444 -21.94 -13.93 3.27
CA VAL A 444 -20.88 -13.70 2.28
C VAL A 444 -21.21 -12.59 1.27
N PHE A 445 -22.30 -11.85 1.48
CA PHE A 445 -22.72 -10.72 0.65
C PHE A 445 -23.04 -9.48 1.51
N PRO A 446 -22.97 -8.26 0.94
CA PRO A 446 -23.48 -7.06 1.61
C PRO A 446 -24.98 -7.14 1.90
N THR A 447 -25.38 -6.61 3.06
CA THR A 447 -26.80 -6.44 3.37
C THR A 447 -27.42 -5.34 2.50
N ILE A 448 -28.63 -5.55 1.99
CA ILE A 448 -29.37 -4.50 1.27
C ILE A 448 -30.16 -3.64 2.24
N ASN A 449 -30.04 -2.33 2.07
CA ASN A 449 -30.78 -1.34 2.85
C ASN A 449 -32.07 -0.94 2.13
N THR A 450 -31.97 -0.52 0.86
CA THR A 450 -33.12 -0.05 0.08
C THR A 450 -32.98 -0.35 -1.42
N LEU A 451 -34.11 -0.60 -2.07
CA LEU A 451 -34.26 -0.77 -3.51
C LEU A 451 -35.26 0.26 -4.04
N ASN A 452 -34.86 1.06 -5.01
CA ASN A 452 -35.71 2.10 -5.60
C ASN A 452 -35.75 1.97 -7.13
N PHE A 453 -36.92 2.24 -7.70
CA PHE A 453 -37.12 2.38 -9.13
C PHE A 453 -38.01 3.60 -9.40
N VAL A 454 -37.55 4.50 -10.25
CA VAL A 454 -38.26 5.71 -10.66
C VAL A 454 -38.73 5.54 -12.11
N PRO A 455 -40.02 5.21 -12.37
CA PRO A 455 -40.51 4.91 -13.70
C PRO A 455 -40.36 6.07 -14.69
N SER A 456 -40.51 7.32 -14.23
CA SER A 456 -40.44 8.51 -15.07
C SER A 456 -39.06 8.75 -15.68
N THR A 457 -37.99 8.29 -15.01
CA THR A 457 -36.59 8.45 -15.47
C THR A 457 -35.94 7.12 -15.85
N GLN A 458 -36.68 6.01 -15.73
CA GLN A 458 -36.14 4.64 -15.81
C GLN A 458 -34.88 4.42 -14.95
N SER A 459 -34.82 5.09 -13.80
CA SER A 459 -33.65 5.02 -12.92
C SER A 459 -33.84 3.95 -11.86
N PHE A 460 -32.87 3.06 -11.75
CA PHE A 460 -32.75 2.06 -10.70
C PHE A 460 -31.71 2.53 -9.68
N SER A 461 -31.99 2.31 -8.40
CA SER A 461 -31.05 2.58 -7.31
C SER A 461 -31.05 1.46 -6.28
N LEU A 462 -29.84 0.99 -5.96
CA LEU A 462 -29.55 -0.08 -5.00
C LEU A 462 -28.68 0.52 -3.90
N THR A 463 -29.19 0.55 -2.66
CA THR A 463 -28.41 0.96 -1.49
C THR A 463 -28.09 -0.26 -0.66
N MET A 464 -26.80 -0.50 -0.42
CA MET A 464 -26.30 -1.65 0.34
C MET A 464 -25.34 -1.20 1.43
N GLN A 465 -25.11 -2.08 2.41
CA GLN A 465 -24.10 -1.92 3.44
C GLN A 465 -22.72 -1.66 2.83
N ARG A 466 -22.01 -0.66 3.36
CA ARG A 466 -20.60 -0.47 3.04
C ARG A 466 -19.78 -1.54 3.75
N VAL A 467 -19.16 -2.42 2.98
CA VAL A 467 -18.22 -3.41 3.48
C VAL A 467 -16.84 -2.77 3.58
N HIS A 468 -16.28 -2.73 4.79
CA HIS A 468 -14.92 -2.26 5.03
C HIS A 468 -13.93 -3.41 4.84
N GLY A 469 -13.28 -3.46 3.67
CA GLY A 469 -12.29 -4.48 3.33
C GLY A 469 -11.37 -4.04 2.19
N VAL A 470 -10.41 -4.90 1.88
CA VAL A 470 -9.47 -4.74 0.76
C VAL A 470 -9.85 -5.79 -0.30
N THR A 471 -9.87 -5.43 -1.59
CA THR A 471 -10.20 -6.42 -2.62
C THR A 471 -9.12 -7.48 -2.73
N PHE A 472 -9.49 -8.69 -3.16
CA PHE A 472 -8.50 -9.74 -3.42
C PHE A 472 -7.50 -9.33 -4.52
N SER A 473 -7.86 -8.44 -5.45
CA SER A 473 -6.92 -7.87 -6.43
C SER A 473 -5.82 -7.07 -5.75
N HIS A 474 -6.19 -6.17 -4.83
CA HIS A 474 -5.22 -5.36 -4.09
C HIS A 474 -4.37 -6.23 -3.16
N LEU A 475 -4.94 -7.29 -2.58
CA LEU A 475 -4.17 -8.27 -1.82
C LEU A 475 -3.16 -9.02 -2.71
N LEU A 476 -3.56 -9.45 -3.91
CA LEU A 476 -2.68 -10.16 -4.84
C LEU A 476 -1.55 -9.26 -5.36
N VAL A 477 -1.90 -8.11 -5.96
CA VAL A 477 -0.93 -7.18 -6.56
C VAL A 477 -0.07 -6.51 -5.48
N GLY A 478 -0.60 -6.32 -4.28
CA GLY A 478 0.13 -5.86 -3.10
C GLY A 478 0.91 -6.94 -2.35
N ARG A 479 0.99 -8.18 -2.88
CA ARG A 479 1.71 -9.33 -2.30
C ARG A 479 1.31 -9.69 -0.86
N ALA A 480 0.06 -9.43 -0.52
CA ALA A 480 -0.52 -9.71 0.79
C ALA A 480 -1.51 -10.88 0.80
N LEU A 481 -1.81 -11.47 -0.37
CA LEU A 481 -2.65 -12.65 -0.47
C LEU A 481 -1.88 -13.88 0.02
N THR A 482 -2.26 -14.41 1.18
CA THR A 482 -1.75 -15.67 1.74
C THR A 482 -2.48 -16.87 1.13
N VAL A 483 -1.91 -18.07 1.30
CA VAL A 483 -2.60 -19.33 0.97
C VAL A 483 -3.91 -19.46 1.75
N GLY A 484 -3.92 -19.21 3.06
CA GLY A 484 -5.14 -19.34 3.86
C GLY A 484 -6.21 -18.30 3.51
N ARG A 485 -5.84 -17.11 3.04
CA ARG A 485 -6.82 -16.14 2.49
C ARG A 485 -7.46 -16.63 1.21
N LEU A 486 -6.68 -17.22 0.29
CA LEU A 486 -7.22 -17.84 -0.91
C LEU A 486 -8.12 -19.04 -0.58
N GLU A 487 -7.74 -19.87 0.39
CA GLU A 487 -8.58 -20.98 0.85
C GLU A 487 -9.93 -20.47 1.42
N LYS A 488 -9.91 -19.39 2.20
CA LYS A 488 -11.15 -18.75 2.69
C LYS A 488 -12.02 -18.22 1.55
N TYR A 489 -11.41 -17.62 0.52
CA TYR A 489 -12.11 -17.20 -0.68
C TYR A 489 -12.79 -18.37 -1.38
N LEU A 490 -12.03 -19.44 -1.64
CA LEU A 490 -12.53 -20.63 -2.33
C LEU A 490 -13.60 -21.37 -1.51
N ALA A 491 -13.45 -21.42 -0.19
CA ALA A 491 -14.45 -21.97 0.72
C ALA A 491 -15.75 -21.15 0.70
N ALA A 492 -15.66 -19.81 0.73
CA ALA A 492 -16.83 -18.95 0.63
C ALA A 492 -17.52 -19.09 -0.73
N LEU A 493 -16.77 -19.16 -1.83
CA LEU A 493 -17.33 -19.42 -3.17
C LEU A 493 -17.98 -20.81 -3.26
N SER A 494 -17.34 -21.83 -2.68
CA SER A 494 -17.91 -23.18 -2.63
C SER A 494 -19.22 -23.25 -1.84
N ARG A 495 -19.38 -22.42 -0.81
CA ARG A 495 -20.66 -22.28 -0.09
C ARG A 495 -21.75 -21.69 -1.00
N ILE A 496 -21.42 -20.70 -1.83
CA ILE A 496 -22.35 -20.16 -2.83
C ILE A 496 -22.81 -21.28 -3.76
N HIS A 497 -21.87 -22.05 -4.34
CA HIS A 497 -22.19 -23.14 -5.27
C HIS A 497 -22.98 -24.29 -4.63
N SER A 498 -22.80 -24.52 -3.33
CA SER A 498 -23.46 -25.61 -2.59
C SER A 498 -24.73 -25.16 -1.88
N SER A 499 -25.15 -23.90 -2.05
CA SER A 499 -26.37 -23.39 -1.42
C SER A 499 -27.59 -24.17 -1.88
N ASN A 500 -28.53 -24.39 -0.97
CA ASN A 500 -29.81 -25.04 -1.28
C ASN A 500 -30.79 -24.13 -2.05
N GLY A 501 -30.45 -22.84 -2.23
CA GLY A 501 -31.27 -21.88 -2.95
C GLY A 501 -32.54 -21.41 -2.21
N ILE A 502 -32.69 -21.74 -0.91
CA ILE A 502 -33.89 -21.42 -0.13
C ILE A 502 -33.85 -19.94 0.31
N VAL A 503 -34.91 -19.21 -0.03
CA VAL A 503 -35.08 -17.78 0.28
C VAL A 503 -36.22 -17.62 1.29
N ASP A 504 -35.91 -17.58 2.60
CA ASP A 504 -36.94 -17.48 3.65
C ASP A 504 -37.32 -16.03 4.03
N ASP A 505 -36.47 -15.06 3.70
CA ASP A 505 -36.60 -13.67 4.14
C ASP A 505 -36.46 -12.74 2.93
N HIS A 506 -37.59 -12.16 2.52
CA HIS A 506 -37.69 -11.31 1.35
C HIS A 506 -37.31 -9.87 1.68
N THR A 507 -36.21 -9.40 1.09
CA THR A 507 -35.94 -7.96 0.99
C THR A 507 -37.14 -7.28 0.34
N SER A 508 -37.70 -6.25 0.98
CA SER A 508 -38.87 -5.53 0.43
C SER A 508 -38.55 -4.92 -0.94
N VAL A 509 -39.16 -5.44 -2.00
CA VAL A 509 -39.04 -4.94 -3.37
C VAL A 509 -40.27 -4.10 -3.73
N PRO A 510 -40.12 -2.87 -4.27
CA PRO A 510 -41.25 -2.08 -4.74
C PRO A 510 -42.10 -2.84 -5.79
N PRO A 511 -43.45 -2.76 -5.78
CA PRO A 511 -44.30 -3.53 -6.68
C PRO A 511 -44.01 -3.35 -8.18
N SER A 512 -43.65 -2.13 -8.58
CA SER A 512 -43.26 -1.81 -9.97
C SER A 512 -41.98 -2.54 -10.39
N LEU A 513 -41.01 -2.66 -9.48
CA LEU A 513 -39.77 -3.38 -9.70
C LEU A 513 -39.98 -4.89 -9.61
N ALA A 514 -40.77 -5.37 -8.65
CA ALA A 514 -41.09 -6.80 -8.50
C ALA A 514 -41.75 -7.39 -9.76
N SER A 515 -42.72 -6.66 -10.35
CA SER A 515 -43.38 -7.07 -11.60
C SER A 515 -42.37 -7.22 -12.75
N ARG A 516 -41.43 -6.28 -12.85
CA ARG A 516 -40.38 -6.29 -13.87
C ARG A 516 -39.36 -7.41 -13.65
N LEU A 517 -38.95 -7.65 -12.42
CA LEU A 517 -38.04 -8.76 -12.08
C LEU A 517 -38.67 -10.12 -12.39
N ASN A 518 -39.95 -10.30 -12.07
CA ASN A 518 -40.66 -11.55 -12.35
C ASN A 518 -40.87 -11.78 -13.85
N ALA A 519 -41.17 -10.73 -14.62
CA ALA A 519 -41.32 -10.84 -16.09
C ALA A 519 -40.02 -11.24 -16.80
N LEU A 520 -38.86 -10.84 -16.25
CA LEU A 520 -37.54 -11.16 -16.80
C LEU A 520 -36.90 -12.41 -16.18
N GLY A 521 -37.51 -12.97 -15.13
CA GLY A 521 -37.01 -14.13 -14.40
C GLY A 521 -37.46 -15.47 -15.00
N GLU A 522 -37.17 -16.54 -14.27
CA GLU A 522 -37.57 -17.91 -14.60
C GLU A 522 -39.10 -18.05 -14.66
N SER A 523 -39.60 -18.71 -15.70
CA SER A 523 -41.03 -19.02 -15.84
C SER A 523 -41.24 -20.30 -16.65
N PRO A 524 -42.43 -20.93 -16.62
CA PRO A 524 -42.71 -22.12 -17.43
C PRO A 524 -42.50 -21.93 -18.94
N SER A 525 -42.59 -20.69 -19.44
CA SER A 525 -42.34 -20.32 -20.83
C SER A 525 -40.91 -19.85 -21.10
N ARG A 526 -40.06 -19.74 -20.05
CA ARG A 526 -38.69 -19.24 -20.13
C ARG A 526 -37.77 -20.08 -19.23
N ASN A 527 -37.33 -21.21 -19.76
CA ASN A 527 -36.33 -22.06 -19.12
C ASN A 527 -34.96 -21.38 -19.13
N ILE A 528 -34.17 -21.63 -18.09
CA ILE A 528 -32.78 -21.16 -18.03
C ILE A 528 -31.92 -22.03 -18.93
N ASP A 529 -31.14 -21.38 -19.78
CA ASP A 529 -29.95 -21.97 -20.36
C ASP A 529 -28.72 -21.58 -19.52
N ILE A 530 -28.18 -22.53 -18.76
CA ILE A 530 -26.98 -22.30 -17.94
C ILE A 530 -25.71 -22.10 -18.79
N TYR A 531 -25.78 -22.43 -20.07
CA TYR A 531 -24.70 -22.27 -21.04
C TYR A 531 -24.82 -20.96 -21.84
N ALA A 532 -25.84 -20.13 -21.62
CA ALA A 532 -26.07 -18.89 -22.38
C ALA A 532 -24.86 -17.92 -22.41
N ASN A 533 -23.92 -18.08 -21.47
CA ASN A 533 -22.71 -17.28 -21.34
C ASN A 533 -21.43 -17.92 -21.93
N TYR A 534 -21.55 -19.07 -22.60
CA TYR A 534 -20.45 -19.84 -23.20
C TYR A 534 -20.34 -19.55 -24.71
N ALA A 535 -20.63 -20.51 -25.59
CA ALA A 535 -20.35 -20.42 -27.02
C ALA A 535 -21.12 -19.28 -27.69
N ALA A 536 -22.40 -19.10 -27.35
CA ALA A 536 -23.24 -18.03 -27.89
C ALA A 536 -22.59 -16.65 -27.65
N LYS A 537 -22.24 -16.34 -26.40
CA LYS A 537 -21.59 -15.09 -26.00
C LYS A 537 -20.26 -14.86 -26.73
N VAL A 538 -19.41 -15.89 -26.83
CA VAL A 538 -18.12 -15.80 -27.51
C VAL A 538 -18.31 -15.54 -29.01
N SER A 539 -19.23 -16.28 -29.65
CA SER A 539 -19.53 -16.17 -31.07
C SER A 539 -20.09 -14.79 -31.44
N GLU A 540 -21.09 -14.32 -30.70
CA GLU A 540 -21.71 -13.00 -30.90
C GLU A 540 -20.69 -11.88 -30.76
N ARG A 541 -19.87 -11.93 -29.70
CA ARG A 541 -18.89 -10.87 -29.45
C ARG A 541 -17.74 -10.91 -30.45
N TYR A 542 -17.28 -12.08 -30.85
CA TYR A 542 -16.26 -12.20 -31.89
C TYR A 542 -16.75 -11.62 -33.22
N LYS A 543 -18.00 -11.93 -33.63
CA LYS A 543 -18.61 -11.36 -34.83
C LYS A 543 -18.80 -9.84 -34.74
N ALA A 544 -19.34 -9.35 -33.62
CA ALA A 544 -19.61 -7.93 -33.43
C ALA A 544 -18.35 -7.07 -33.41
N PHE A 545 -17.23 -7.62 -32.97
CA PHE A 545 -15.96 -6.92 -32.82
C PHE A 545 -14.83 -7.50 -33.70
N LEU A 546 -15.17 -8.16 -34.82
CA LEU A 546 -14.18 -8.77 -35.72
C LEU A 546 -13.02 -7.84 -36.12
N PRO A 547 -13.24 -6.54 -36.43
CA PRO A 547 -12.13 -5.60 -36.72
C PRO A 547 -11.09 -5.52 -35.59
N VAL A 548 -11.53 -5.61 -34.33
CA VAL A 548 -10.63 -5.58 -33.17
C VAL A 548 -9.70 -6.80 -33.15
N TYR A 549 -10.18 -7.97 -33.56
CA TYR A 549 -9.37 -9.19 -33.56
C TYR A 549 -8.43 -9.27 -34.76
N LEU A 550 -8.84 -8.74 -35.92
CA LEU A 550 -7.99 -8.62 -37.10
C LEU A 550 -6.72 -7.80 -36.79
N ASP A 551 -6.84 -6.78 -35.95
CA ASP A 551 -5.71 -5.94 -35.53
C ASP A 551 -4.73 -6.64 -34.56
N LEU A 552 -5.07 -7.81 -33.98
CA LEU A 552 -4.28 -8.46 -32.93
C LEU A 552 -3.36 -9.59 -33.43
N GLY A 553 -3.63 -10.17 -34.61
CA GLY A 553 -2.76 -11.14 -35.27
C GLY A 553 -3.51 -12.25 -36.01
N ASP A 554 -2.86 -12.79 -37.05
CA ASP A 554 -3.47 -13.71 -38.04
C ASP A 554 -4.03 -15.03 -37.46
N ASP A 555 -3.66 -15.39 -36.23
CA ASP A 555 -4.12 -16.62 -35.57
C ASP A 555 -5.46 -16.49 -34.83
N HIS A 556 -6.09 -15.30 -34.85
CA HIS A 556 -7.33 -15.04 -34.12
C HIS A 556 -8.47 -15.97 -34.52
N GLU A 557 -8.58 -16.31 -35.81
CA GLU A 557 -9.63 -17.19 -36.33
C GLU A 557 -9.44 -18.64 -35.87
N ALA A 558 -8.19 -19.12 -35.87
CA ALA A 558 -7.86 -20.44 -35.37
C ALA A 558 -8.12 -20.57 -33.86
N ILE A 559 -7.83 -19.51 -33.09
CA ILE A 559 -8.14 -19.43 -31.66
C ILE A 559 -9.65 -19.45 -31.43
N ALA A 560 -10.40 -18.57 -32.10
CA ALA A 560 -11.86 -18.50 -31.98
C ALA A 560 -12.50 -19.85 -32.33
N SER A 561 -12.08 -20.46 -33.44
CA SER A 561 -12.61 -21.76 -33.90
C SER A 561 -12.33 -22.87 -32.89
N ARG A 562 -11.11 -22.94 -32.35
CA ARG A 562 -10.76 -23.95 -31.34
C ARG A 562 -11.55 -23.78 -30.04
N LEU A 563 -11.73 -22.54 -29.57
CA LEU A 563 -12.49 -22.25 -28.37
C LEU A 563 -13.98 -22.55 -28.58
N LEU A 564 -14.57 -22.11 -29.69
CA LEU A 564 -15.98 -22.38 -30.00
C LEU A 564 -16.26 -23.87 -30.18
N ALA A 565 -15.40 -24.62 -30.88
CA ALA A 565 -15.55 -26.07 -31.00
C ALA A 565 -15.56 -26.74 -29.61
N PHE A 566 -14.61 -26.38 -28.74
CA PHE A 566 -14.59 -26.90 -27.37
C PHE A 566 -15.85 -26.54 -26.58
N LEU A 567 -16.33 -25.29 -26.66
CA LEU A 567 -17.53 -24.87 -25.92
C LEU A 567 -18.78 -25.58 -26.43
N HIS A 568 -18.91 -25.76 -27.75
CA HIS A 568 -20.01 -26.54 -28.32
C HIS A 568 -20.00 -28.00 -27.88
N ASP A 569 -18.82 -28.65 -27.86
CA ASP A 569 -18.70 -30.01 -27.32
C ASP A 569 -19.04 -30.04 -25.82
N PHE A 570 -18.58 -29.05 -25.06
CA PHE A 570 -18.85 -28.93 -23.63
C PHE A 570 -20.35 -28.78 -23.32
N GLU A 571 -21.05 -27.98 -24.13
CA GLU A 571 -22.49 -27.76 -24.05
C GLU A 571 -23.28 -28.99 -24.49
N ALA A 572 -22.88 -29.63 -25.61
CA ALA A 572 -23.55 -30.80 -26.15
C ALA A 572 -23.45 -32.03 -25.25
N ASP A 573 -22.32 -32.19 -24.56
CA ASP A 573 -22.05 -33.29 -23.62
C ASP A 573 -22.63 -33.03 -22.22
N ASP A 574 -23.31 -31.90 -22.00
CA ASP A 574 -23.87 -31.45 -20.71
C ASP A 574 -22.85 -31.47 -19.55
N ARG A 575 -21.67 -30.88 -19.77
CA ARG A 575 -20.53 -30.95 -18.84
C ARG A 575 -20.51 -29.87 -17.75
N ALA A 576 -21.52 -29.01 -17.67
CA ALA A 576 -21.63 -28.03 -16.60
C ALA A 576 -21.81 -28.68 -15.23
N GLN A 577 -21.34 -27.99 -14.19
CA GLN A 577 -21.67 -28.32 -12.82
C GLN A 577 -22.77 -27.37 -12.31
N ALA A 578 -24.02 -27.76 -12.56
CA ALA A 578 -25.18 -26.95 -12.21
C ALA A 578 -25.25 -26.64 -10.71
N ALA A 579 -25.42 -25.36 -10.38
CA ALA A 579 -25.59 -24.85 -9.02
C ALA A 579 -26.89 -24.03 -8.91
N HIS A 580 -27.52 -24.06 -7.72
CA HIS A 580 -28.68 -23.24 -7.42
C HIS A 580 -28.33 -21.75 -7.36
N VAL A 581 -27.09 -21.44 -6.96
CA VAL A 581 -26.54 -20.09 -6.93
C VAL A 581 -25.14 -20.09 -7.50
N ILE A 582 -24.87 -19.15 -8.41
CA ILE A 582 -23.51 -18.75 -8.79
C ILE A 582 -23.37 -17.23 -8.58
N HIS A 583 -22.15 -16.77 -8.39
CA HIS A 583 -21.84 -15.34 -8.41
C HIS A 583 -21.91 -14.78 -9.85
N GLY A 584 -21.39 -15.53 -10.82
CA GLY A 584 -21.36 -15.20 -12.24
C GLY A 584 -20.23 -14.28 -12.69
N ASP A 585 -19.45 -13.72 -11.74
CA ASP A 585 -18.23 -12.94 -12.00
C ASP A 585 -17.30 -12.84 -10.76
N PRO A 586 -16.91 -13.95 -10.10
CA PRO A 586 -16.05 -13.92 -8.93
C PRO A 586 -14.58 -13.78 -9.34
N VAL A 587 -14.25 -12.73 -10.08
CA VAL A 587 -12.85 -12.27 -10.20
C VAL A 587 -12.43 -11.61 -8.88
N PHE A 588 -11.13 -11.55 -8.60
CA PHE A 588 -10.63 -11.03 -7.32
C PHE A 588 -11.00 -9.57 -7.03
N SER A 589 -11.34 -8.77 -8.05
CA SER A 589 -11.82 -7.39 -7.85
C SER A 589 -13.21 -7.34 -7.23
N ASN A 590 -13.97 -8.42 -7.36
CA ASN A 590 -15.36 -8.55 -6.96
C ASN A 590 -15.52 -9.27 -5.61
N ALA A 591 -14.42 -9.38 -4.85
CA ALA A 591 -14.45 -9.88 -3.48
C ALA A 591 -13.57 -9.04 -2.57
N LEU A 592 -14.08 -8.80 -1.36
CA LEU A 592 -13.42 -8.05 -0.30
C LEU A 592 -13.00 -9.00 0.82
N PHE A 593 -11.79 -8.79 1.32
CA PHE A 593 -11.32 -9.39 2.57
C PHE A 593 -11.44 -8.36 3.69
N THR A 594 -12.20 -8.70 4.73
CA THR A 594 -12.50 -7.79 5.83
C THR A 594 -11.44 -7.87 6.94
N LYS A 595 -11.47 -6.90 7.86
CA LYS A 595 -10.61 -6.93 9.06
C LYS A 595 -10.89 -8.14 9.96
N ASP A 596 -12.09 -8.70 9.91
CA ASP A 596 -12.48 -9.89 10.68
C ASP A 596 -12.07 -11.20 10.00
N ASN A 597 -11.22 -11.13 8.95
CA ASN A 597 -10.80 -12.26 8.14
C ASN A 597 -11.96 -13.00 7.44
N THR A 598 -13.03 -12.29 7.08
CA THR A 598 -14.14 -12.82 6.29
C THR A 598 -14.04 -12.40 4.82
N VAL A 599 -14.68 -13.16 3.95
CA VAL A 599 -14.78 -12.87 2.51
C VAL A 599 -16.20 -12.41 2.21
N VAL A 600 -16.31 -11.27 1.54
CA VAL A 600 -17.59 -10.72 1.11
C VAL A 600 -17.53 -10.46 -0.39
N PHE A 601 -18.42 -11.08 -1.13
CA PHE A 601 -18.56 -10.94 -2.57
C PHE A 601 -19.44 -9.75 -2.93
N ILE A 602 -19.10 -9.06 -4.01
CA ILE A 602 -19.79 -7.89 -4.52
C ILE A 602 -19.90 -7.98 -6.05
N ASP A 603 -20.73 -7.17 -6.66
CA ASP A 603 -20.83 -7.11 -8.13
C ASP A 603 -21.22 -8.46 -8.77
N VAL A 604 -22.29 -9.04 -8.23
CA VAL A 604 -22.91 -10.28 -8.70
C VAL A 604 -23.64 -10.08 -10.03
N ARG A 605 -23.70 -11.13 -10.85
CA ARG A 605 -24.29 -11.04 -12.18
C ARG A 605 -25.81 -11.21 -12.19
N GLY A 606 -26.33 -12.21 -11.46
CA GLY A 606 -27.76 -12.50 -11.31
C GLY A 606 -28.54 -12.71 -12.63
N ARG A 607 -27.88 -13.20 -13.69
CA ARG A 607 -28.50 -13.53 -14.98
C ARG A 607 -27.71 -14.52 -15.84
N GLN A 608 -28.42 -15.29 -16.64
CA GLN A 608 -27.89 -16.15 -17.73
C GLN A 608 -28.53 -15.71 -19.05
N GLY A 609 -27.72 -15.23 -20.00
CA GLY A 609 -28.24 -14.55 -21.18
C GLY A 609 -29.18 -13.41 -20.78
N ASP A 610 -30.41 -13.46 -21.28
CA ASP A 610 -31.46 -12.48 -20.99
C ASP A 610 -32.39 -12.86 -19.83
N VAL A 611 -32.13 -13.98 -19.14
CA VAL A 611 -32.96 -14.50 -18.04
C VAL A 611 -32.35 -14.10 -16.70
N LEU A 612 -33.13 -13.44 -15.83
CA LEU A 612 -32.73 -13.17 -14.46
C LEU A 612 -32.82 -14.46 -13.64
N THR A 613 -31.71 -14.87 -13.03
CA THR A 613 -31.64 -16.10 -12.25
C THR A 613 -30.43 -16.07 -11.31
N LEU A 614 -30.49 -16.85 -10.22
CA LEU A 614 -29.34 -17.16 -9.38
C LEU A 614 -28.54 -18.34 -9.92
N ARG A 615 -29.18 -19.20 -10.72
CA ARG A 615 -28.66 -20.50 -11.15
C ARG A 615 -27.63 -20.36 -12.26
N GLY A 616 -26.74 -21.35 -12.35
CA GLY A 616 -25.75 -21.39 -13.40
C GLY A 616 -24.77 -22.54 -13.25
N ASP A 617 -23.67 -22.45 -13.98
CA ASP A 617 -22.57 -23.40 -13.91
C ASP A 617 -21.47 -22.92 -12.95
N ALA A 618 -21.18 -23.70 -11.91
CA ALA A 618 -20.10 -23.42 -10.96
C ALA A 618 -18.71 -23.38 -11.63
N LEU A 619 -18.53 -24.08 -12.76
CA LEU A 619 -17.27 -24.08 -13.50
C LEU A 619 -17.01 -22.72 -14.17
N TYR A 620 -18.05 -21.96 -14.51
CA TYR A 620 -17.93 -20.59 -15.00
C TYR A 620 -17.28 -19.68 -13.96
N ASP A 621 -17.73 -19.79 -12.72
CA ASP A 621 -17.21 -19.04 -11.58
C ASP A 621 -15.77 -19.45 -11.25
N LEU A 622 -15.46 -20.75 -11.24
CA LEU A 622 -14.09 -21.22 -11.07
C LEU A 622 -13.15 -20.73 -12.18
N ALA A 623 -13.62 -20.64 -13.43
CA ALA A 623 -12.84 -20.11 -14.54
C ALA A 623 -12.55 -18.61 -14.36
N LYS A 624 -13.47 -17.85 -13.75
CA LYS A 624 -13.25 -16.44 -13.36
C LYS A 624 -12.23 -16.28 -12.24
N VAL A 625 -12.22 -17.18 -11.28
CA VAL A 625 -11.16 -17.22 -10.26
C VAL A 625 -9.82 -17.56 -10.89
N TYR A 626 -9.79 -18.56 -11.77
CA TYR A 626 -8.57 -18.93 -12.49
C TYR A 626 -8.07 -17.78 -13.37
N GLN A 627 -8.97 -17.02 -14.01
CA GLN A 627 -8.64 -15.80 -14.75
C GLN A 627 -7.81 -14.82 -13.90
N SER A 628 -8.25 -14.54 -12.67
CA SER A 628 -7.48 -13.74 -11.70
C SER A 628 -6.08 -14.32 -11.43
N LEU A 629 -6.02 -15.64 -11.22
CA LEU A 629 -4.76 -16.37 -10.99
C LEU A 629 -3.84 -16.45 -12.23
N GLN A 630 -4.29 -16.02 -13.41
CA GLN A 630 -3.44 -15.86 -14.61
C GLN A 630 -2.79 -14.47 -14.69
N GLY A 631 -2.98 -13.62 -13.68
CA GLY A 631 -2.42 -12.28 -13.64
C GLY A 631 -3.34 -11.18 -14.17
N TYR A 632 -4.63 -11.47 -14.35
CA TYR A 632 -5.65 -10.50 -14.78
C TYR A 632 -5.67 -9.24 -13.89
N ASP A 633 -5.52 -9.40 -12.58
CA ASP A 633 -5.58 -8.29 -11.63
C ASP A 633 -4.38 -7.33 -11.75
N PHE A 634 -3.22 -7.81 -12.19
CA PHE A 634 -2.06 -6.94 -12.46
C PHE A 634 -2.33 -6.04 -13.68
N ALA A 635 -3.01 -6.57 -14.70
CA ALA A 635 -3.44 -5.79 -15.85
C ALA A 635 -4.50 -4.75 -15.46
N LEU A 636 -5.46 -5.12 -14.59
CA LEU A 636 -6.53 -4.23 -14.15
C LEU A 636 -6.04 -3.06 -13.30
N LEU A 637 -5.01 -3.28 -12.47
CA LEU A 637 -4.45 -2.27 -11.57
C LEU A 637 -3.17 -1.60 -12.11
N ALA A 638 -2.78 -1.89 -13.35
CA ALA A 638 -1.66 -1.22 -14.00
C ALA A 638 -1.99 0.24 -14.31
N ASP A 639 -0.99 1.13 -14.19
CA ASP A 639 -1.09 2.49 -14.73
C ASP A 639 -1.32 2.40 -16.26
N PRO A 640 -2.33 3.12 -16.82
CA PRO A 640 -2.56 3.19 -18.26
C PRO A 640 -1.32 3.46 -19.12
N LEU A 641 -0.34 4.24 -18.62
CA LEU A 641 0.92 4.51 -19.33
C LEU A 641 1.86 3.31 -19.35
N SER A 642 1.97 2.61 -18.22
CA SER A 642 2.76 1.38 -18.12
C SER A 642 2.16 0.28 -18.99
N ALA A 643 0.83 0.15 -18.98
CA ALA A 643 0.15 -0.87 -19.75
C ALA A 643 0.21 -0.66 -21.28
N GLN A 644 0.42 0.60 -21.73
CA GLN A 644 0.65 0.92 -23.14
C GLN A 644 2.01 0.46 -23.68
N THR A 645 3.00 0.29 -22.80
CA THR A 645 4.41 0.11 -23.19
C THR A 645 4.99 -1.24 -22.78
N ALA A 646 4.31 -1.97 -21.89
CA ALA A 646 4.79 -3.22 -21.30
C ALA A 646 3.99 -4.45 -21.79
N GLU A 647 4.69 -5.57 -22.00
CA GLU A 647 4.00 -6.86 -22.17
C GLU A 647 3.55 -7.43 -20.82
N LEU A 648 2.67 -8.44 -20.81
CA LEU A 648 2.20 -9.09 -19.55
C LEU A 648 3.36 -9.64 -18.72
N VAL A 649 4.34 -10.21 -19.40
CA VAL A 649 5.57 -10.73 -18.80
C VAL A 649 6.30 -9.61 -18.06
N ASP A 650 6.22 -8.38 -18.52
CA ASP A 650 6.88 -7.23 -17.89
C ASP A 650 6.02 -6.66 -16.75
N LEU A 651 4.69 -6.74 -16.85
CA LEU A 651 3.76 -6.35 -15.78
C LEU A 651 3.83 -7.30 -14.57
N VAL A 652 4.06 -8.59 -14.80
CA VAL A 652 4.17 -9.61 -13.74
C VAL A 652 5.63 -9.93 -13.46
N SER A 653 6.16 -9.36 -12.39
CA SER A 653 7.56 -9.57 -11.98
C SER A 653 7.84 -11.06 -11.68
N PRO A 654 9.12 -11.50 -11.70
CA PRO A 654 9.48 -12.87 -11.36
C PRO A 654 8.96 -13.33 -9.99
N VAL A 655 8.90 -12.40 -9.03
CA VAL A 655 8.36 -12.65 -7.68
C VAL A 655 6.84 -12.87 -7.74
N ASP A 656 6.12 -12.02 -8.46
CA ASP A 656 4.66 -12.14 -8.60
C ASP A 656 4.27 -13.41 -9.36
N ARG A 657 5.09 -13.82 -10.33
CA ARG A 657 4.88 -15.07 -11.07
C ARG A 657 4.97 -16.29 -10.17
N ARG A 658 5.94 -16.31 -9.25
CA ARG A 658 6.07 -17.38 -8.25
C ARG A 658 4.88 -17.41 -7.30
N LEU A 659 4.46 -16.24 -6.81
CA LEU A 659 3.25 -16.13 -5.99
C LEU A 659 2.02 -16.69 -6.71
N LEU A 660 1.81 -16.33 -7.98
CA LEU A 660 0.71 -16.87 -8.79
C LEU A 660 0.81 -18.40 -8.94
N GLN A 661 2.00 -18.96 -9.15
CA GLN A 661 2.20 -20.42 -9.24
C GLN A 661 1.84 -21.14 -7.94
N ASP A 662 2.24 -20.59 -6.80
CA ASP A 662 1.90 -21.12 -5.47
C ASP A 662 0.38 -21.09 -5.25
N LEU A 663 -0.26 -19.96 -5.57
CA LEU A 663 -1.72 -19.78 -5.45
C LEU A 663 -2.50 -20.66 -6.44
N GLN A 664 -2.01 -20.85 -7.66
CA GLN A 664 -2.60 -21.78 -8.63
C GLN A 664 -2.54 -23.22 -8.13
N SER A 665 -1.46 -23.62 -7.45
CA SER A 665 -1.33 -24.97 -6.87
C SER A 665 -2.40 -25.21 -5.80
N VAL A 666 -2.65 -24.21 -4.95
CA VAL A 666 -3.72 -24.23 -3.94
C VAL A 666 -5.10 -24.31 -4.60
N PHE A 667 -5.34 -23.48 -5.63
CA PHE A 667 -6.58 -23.49 -6.40
C PHE A 667 -6.86 -24.88 -7.00
N TRP A 668 -5.88 -25.49 -7.68
CA TRP A 668 -6.06 -26.80 -8.30
C TRP A 668 -6.27 -27.91 -7.27
N ALA A 669 -5.56 -27.86 -6.13
CA ALA A 669 -5.78 -28.78 -5.03
C ALA A 669 -7.21 -28.67 -4.47
N PHE A 670 -7.73 -27.44 -4.32
CA PHE A 670 -9.10 -27.19 -3.89
C PHE A 670 -10.13 -27.68 -4.91
N VAL A 671 -9.96 -27.34 -6.20
CA VAL A 671 -10.86 -27.75 -7.28
C VAL A 671 -10.96 -29.27 -7.37
N LYS A 672 -9.82 -29.97 -7.36
CA LYS A 672 -9.77 -31.44 -7.37
C LYS A 672 -10.53 -32.08 -6.20
N LYS A 673 -10.55 -31.41 -5.05
CA LYS A 673 -11.20 -31.91 -3.82
C LYS A 673 -12.71 -31.67 -3.80
N HIS A 674 -13.18 -30.55 -4.36
CA HIS A 674 -14.54 -30.06 -4.18
C HIS A 674 -15.43 -30.08 -5.44
N TYR A 675 -14.83 -30.25 -6.63
CA TYR A 675 -15.53 -30.19 -7.91
C TYR A 675 -15.18 -31.36 -8.81
N THR A 676 -16.08 -31.69 -9.73
CA THR A 676 -15.86 -32.73 -10.73
C THR A 676 -15.64 -32.06 -12.08
N VAL A 677 -14.39 -31.75 -12.39
CA VAL A 677 -14.03 -31.08 -13.64
C VAL A 677 -12.66 -31.54 -14.13
N ASP A 678 -12.53 -31.72 -15.45
CA ASP A 678 -11.23 -31.96 -16.06
C ASP A 678 -10.44 -30.64 -16.16
N ARG A 679 -9.16 -30.70 -15.79
CA ARG A 679 -8.28 -29.52 -15.78
C ARG A 679 -8.24 -28.80 -17.14
N ARG A 680 -8.26 -29.56 -18.23
CA ARG A 680 -8.26 -29.03 -19.60
C ARG A 680 -9.52 -28.21 -19.89
N GLY A 681 -10.69 -28.68 -19.46
CA GLY A 681 -11.96 -28.01 -19.62
C GLY A 681 -11.95 -26.65 -18.95
N LEU A 682 -11.58 -26.59 -17.67
CA LEU A 682 -11.55 -25.32 -16.92
C LEU A 682 -10.55 -24.31 -17.50
N ILE A 683 -9.39 -24.78 -17.99
CA ILE A 683 -8.41 -23.94 -18.70
C ILE A 683 -9.01 -23.35 -19.98
N LEU A 684 -9.71 -24.15 -20.78
CA LEU A 684 -10.31 -23.68 -22.04
C LEU A 684 -11.52 -22.77 -21.82
N ILE A 685 -12.33 -22.99 -20.77
CA ILE A 685 -13.36 -22.04 -20.34
C ILE A 685 -12.69 -20.72 -19.95
N THR A 686 -11.62 -20.74 -19.15
CA THR A 686 -10.89 -19.52 -18.76
C THR A 686 -10.33 -18.77 -19.97
N ALA A 687 -9.76 -19.49 -20.95
CA ALA A 687 -9.28 -18.89 -22.18
C ALA A 687 -10.40 -18.25 -22.99
N SER A 688 -11.59 -18.86 -23.07
CA SER A 688 -12.73 -18.28 -23.78
C SER A 688 -13.26 -17.00 -23.12
N LEU A 689 -13.21 -16.95 -21.77
CA LEU A 689 -13.51 -15.73 -21.02
C LEU A 689 -12.56 -14.60 -21.38
N LEU A 690 -11.24 -14.85 -21.30
CA LEU A 690 -10.20 -13.89 -21.68
C LEU A 690 -10.35 -13.41 -23.13
N PHE A 691 -10.53 -14.35 -24.07
CA PHE A 691 -10.74 -14.04 -25.49
C PHE A 691 -11.94 -13.11 -25.68
N SER A 692 -13.08 -13.44 -25.06
CA SER A 692 -14.28 -12.62 -25.15
C SER A 692 -14.13 -11.24 -24.50
N LEU A 693 -13.21 -11.04 -23.54
CA LEU A 693 -13.08 -9.75 -22.85
C LEU A 693 -12.31 -8.72 -23.68
N ILE A 694 -11.44 -9.15 -24.60
CA ILE A 694 -10.56 -8.30 -25.42
C ILE A 694 -11.24 -7.01 -25.94
N PRO A 695 -12.39 -7.07 -26.65
CA PRO A 695 -12.97 -5.86 -27.23
C PRO A 695 -13.55 -4.87 -26.21
N LEU A 696 -13.75 -5.30 -24.96
CA LEU A 696 -14.26 -4.44 -23.89
C LEU A 696 -13.15 -3.62 -23.21
N HIS A 697 -11.89 -3.91 -23.52
CA HIS A 697 -10.76 -3.16 -23.01
C HIS A 697 -10.32 -2.05 -23.97
N ASP A 698 -9.69 -1.02 -23.39
CA ASP A 698 -9.07 0.05 -24.16
C ASP A 698 -8.02 -0.49 -25.13
N PRO A 699 -7.82 0.13 -26.31
CA PRO A 699 -6.91 -0.37 -27.35
C PRO A 699 -5.54 -0.83 -26.85
N PRO A 700 -4.85 -0.14 -25.92
CA PRO A 700 -3.54 -0.59 -25.42
C PRO A 700 -3.56 -1.92 -24.66
N MET A 701 -4.68 -2.26 -24.03
CA MET A 701 -4.83 -3.47 -23.24
C MET A 701 -5.17 -4.70 -24.09
N ARG A 702 -5.70 -4.51 -25.30
CA ARG A 702 -6.19 -5.62 -26.13
C ARG A 702 -5.11 -6.65 -26.48
N PRO A 703 -3.89 -6.25 -26.90
CA PRO A 703 -2.79 -7.19 -27.14
C PRO A 703 -2.40 -7.98 -25.89
N LEU A 704 -2.47 -7.34 -24.72
CA LEU A 704 -2.17 -7.97 -23.43
C LEU A 704 -3.13 -9.14 -23.15
N PHE A 705 -4.43 -8.88 -23.25
CA PHE A 705 -5.47 -9.87 -23.04
C PHE A 705 -5.45 -10.98 -24.10
N TYR A 706 -5.10 -10.65 -25.34
CA TYR A 706 -4.89 -11.65 -26.40
C TYR A 706 -3.73 -12.60 -26.08
N LYS A 707 -2.59 -12.05 -25.60
CA LYS A 707 -1.46 -12.86 -25.13
C LYS A 707 -1.82 -13.70 -23.90
N MET A 708 -2.57 -13.15 -22.96
CA MET A 708 -3.09 -13.91 -21.81
C MET A 708 -3.91 -15.12 -22.26
N CYS A 709 -4.87 -14.92 -23.17
CA CYS A 709 -5.66 -16.00 -23.75
C CYS A 709 -4.77 -17.10 -24.34
N LYS A 710 -3.78 -16.73 -25.16
CA LYS A 710 -2.83 -17.67 -25.78
C LYS A 710 -2.01 -18.44 -24.73
N ALA A 711 -1.51 -17.74 -23.72
CA ALA A 711 -0.73 -18.35 -22.63
C ALA A 711 -1.57 -19.38 -21.85
N VAL A 712 -2.83 -19.06 -21.54
CA VAL A 712 -3.75 -20.00 -20.88
C VAL A 712 -4.03 -21.21 -21.78
N MET A 713 -4.29 -21.01 -23.07
CA MET A 713 -4.51 -22.12 -24.01
C MET A 713 -3.30 -23.03 -24.19
N ALA A 714 -2.08 -22.50 -24.03
CA ALA A 714 -0.84 -23.28 -24.14
C ALA A 714 -0.69 -24.31 -23.02
N GLN A 715 -1.24 -24.03 -21.83
CA GLN A 715 -1.19 -24.93 -20.66
C GLN A 715 -1.89 -26.28 -20.91
N VAL A 716 -2.77 -26.37 -21.91
CA VAL A 716 -3.45 -27.62 -22.29
C VAL A 716 -2.47 -28.65 -22.88
N ARG A 717 -1.28 -28.23 -23.34
CA ARG A 717 -0.27 -29.12 -23.94
C ARG A 717 0.74 -29.69 -22.93
N GLU A 718 0.78 -29.18 -21.71
CA GLU A 718 1.81 -29.50 -20.69
C GLU A 718 1.33 -30.47 -19.59
N GLY A 719 0.15 -31.09 -19.74
CA GLY A 719 -0.49 -31.95 -18.74
C GLY A 719 -0.55 -33.41 -19.09
#